data_AF-A0A6N4RDD5-F1
#
_entry.id   AF-A0A6N4RDD5-F1
#
_cell.length_a   1.000
_cell.length_b   1.000
_cell.length_c   1.000
_cell.angle_alpha   90.00
_cell.angle_beta   90.00
_cell.angle_gamma   90.00
#
_symmetry.space_group_name_H-M   'P 1'
#
loop_
_entity.id
_entity.type
_entity.pdbx_description
1 polymer ?
#
loop_
_entity_poly.entity_id
_entity_poly.type
_entity_poly.pdbx_seq_one_letter_code
_entity_poly.pdbx_strand_id
1 'polypeptide(L)'
;MPRTTDPKLPRPAPKAAHEAPLLSAAEATATATTLDSPAGAPEFTLPEDMVLNDKVFGHYMHLVDMLSRRTGLQIHVDQRDNALQEGDIYLFNHFTRFETVIAPYILHRETHKLVRSVAYHGLFDVNDTMTRIIHRSGAVPTNLPRLLPFLAEEILRGRKIIIFPEGGLVKDKQVLDANGDLKMWSGVSEKVRKPHRGAAVLALMLDLAKRRIKALFDADDKVQITNWCNRLGLTPEQLLAAIEKPTLIVPGNITFYPMRTNPNLLLRGFERFAGTPGPNARDELTIEGNLLLRPTDMDIRFGSPIAALEDKKRLHTALMDHVLSQTQSMDDIFALKDDTGTLLDGYVAKFIAKRIDKVRDEYARRIYLGTTININHLMATLVRQMVNTDTWSMPRADFHKALYLMVKELQQRTDVNLHASLMRPDIYAGLRLGTMRGFVGFLEACTRVRLIGIRKDAYHVSRRLLDTLDLQDIRVENPIAVHANEAFPIKAVREVAENVLSRLAKITDKDLAELRFDDMLREHAALRLKFGKKDPHMLLAADNPLHGSPYLLKPEPVEPAPKGGHARVRQHGVLLIHGFATTPADLRSYAEHLRDKGYTVLGLRLPGHGTSILDLEERDRSEWMDALREGYGILAELCDEVSAIGFSTGGALALQLAAGKPEKLMRVASVAAPLEVQNKKMKYVPAGMVLRAFLNHIPWLTDVLRFHTYDRDITGNVYHRVPATALNQLRLTISDMWTALPRVTVPTLVVQGLLDRTVVPESAVRIFRRLGSEVKALRWIAGGPHGLITQKFGNTWQILDGFLAGEDVTGNAKAASYKSEHPIVAPALNGEAPRAKRLTRKLAKWLITRKAPAL
;
A
#
# COMPACT_ATOMS: atom_id res chain seq x y z
N MET A 1 -42.71 -9.47 43.76
CA MET A 1 -42.82 -10.68 44.61
C MET A 1 -43.50 -11.76 43.79
N PRO A 2 -43.09 -13.04 43.84
CA PRO A 2 -42.54 -13.73 45.00
C PRO A 2 -41.02 -13.96 44.98
N ARG A 3 -40.48 -14.09 46.19
CA ARG A 3 -39.11 -14.45 46.56
C ARG A 3 -38.90 -15.96 46.40
N THR A 4 -37.68 -16.39 46.05
CA THR A 4 -36.95 -17.55 46.63
C THR A 4 -35.63 -17.73 45.86
N THR A 5 -34.48 -17.37 46.45
CA THR A 5 -33.48 -18.21 47.17
C THR A 5 -32.25 -18.54 46.32
N ASP A 6 -31.15 -17.86 46.63
CA ASP A 6 -29.77 -18.21 46.27
C ASP A 6 -29.41 -19.64 46.69
N PRO A 7 -28.77 -20.45 45.84
CA PRO A 7 -28.00 -21.60 46.28
C PRO A 7 -26.53 -21.19 46.48
N LYS A 8 -26.12 -21.21 47.75
CA LYS A 8 -24.72 -21.16 48.19
C LYS A 8 -23.87 -22.19 47.46
N LEU A 9 -22.81 -21.74 46.79
CA LEU A 9 -21.70 -22.59 46.34
C LEU A 9 -20.86 -23.07 47.55
N PRO A 10 -20.43 -24.34 47.60
CA PRO A 10 -19.68 -24.90 48.72
C PRO A 10 -18.22 -24.45 48.72
N ARG A 11 -17.69 -24.15 49.90
CA ARG A 11 -16.26 -23.94 50.15
C ARG A 11 -15.50 -25.26 49.96
N PRO A 12 -14.39 -25.32 49.20
CA PRO A 12 -13.48 -26.44 49.27
C PRO A 12 -12.56 -26.31 50.50
N ALA A 13 -12.43 -27.40 51.25
CA ALA A 13 -11.48 -27.59 52.34
C ALA A 13 -10.03 -27.62 51.82
N PRO A 14 -9.03 -27.25 52.66
CA PRO A 14 -7.65 -27.10 52.23
C PRO A 14 -6.98 -28.48 52.10
N LYS A 15 -6.44 -28.79 50.92
CA LYS A 15 -5.49 -29.89 50.75
C LYS A 15 -4.09 -29.37 50.99
N ALA A 16 -3.46 -29.93 52.01
CA ALA A 16 -2.04 -29.78 52.31
C ALA A 16 -1.20 -30.27 51.12
N ALA A 17 -0.24 -29.46 50.69
CA ALA A 17 0.89 -29.86 49.87
C ALA A 17 2.13 -29.18 50.45
N HIS A 18 3.16 -30.00 50.66
CA HIS A 18 4.44 -29.65 51.26
C HIS A 18 5.10 -28.43 50.61
N GLU A 19 5.22 -27.34 51.37
CA GLU A 19 6.14 -26.24 51.07
C GLU A 19 7.53 -26.62 51.62
N ALA A 20 8.48 -26.83 50.72
CA ALA A 20 9.90 -26.69 51.02
C ALA A 20 10.26 -25.19 50.85
N PRO A 21 10.96 -24.55 51.80
CA PRO A 21 11.17 -23.12 51.75
C PRO A 21 12.27 -22.78 50.75
N LEU A 22 11.90 -22.11 49.65
CA LEU A 22 12.84 -21.35 48.81
C LEU A 22 13.19 -20.07 49.56
N LEU A 23 14.37 -20.09 50.17
CA LEU A 23 15.03 -18.98 50.87
C LEU A 23 14.93 -17.67 50.08
N SER A 24 14.36 -16.67 50.74
CA SER A 24 14.43 -15.26 50.36
C SER A 24 15.88 -14.78 50.40
N ALA A 25 16.34 -14.17 49.32
CA ALA A 25 17.62 -13.44 49.27
C ALA A 25 17.51 -12.08 50.00
N ALA A 26 17.12 -12.14 51.27
CA ALA A 26 16.98 -11.01 52.19
C ALA A 26 17.33 -11.47 53.61
N GLU A 27 18.50 -12.08 53.80
CA GLU A 27 19.12 -12.32 55.11
C GLU A 27 20.59 -12.69 54.91
N ALA A 28 21.44 -11.66 54.77
CA ALA A 28 22.87 -11.73 55.01
C ALA A 28 23.35 -10.32 55.41
N THR A 29 22.83 -9.84 56.54
CA THR A 29 23.36 -8.68 57.25
C THR A 29 24.55 -9.07 58.11
N ALA A 30 25.56 -8.21 58.10
CA ALA A 30 26.41 -7.85 59.23
C ALA A 30 27.40 -8.89 59.77
N THR A 31 28.64 -8.80 59.29
CA THR A 31 29.80 -8.78 60.18
C THR A 31 30.59 -7.51 59.90
N ALA A 32 30.50 -6.55 60.82
CA ALA A 32 31.31 -5.35 60.85
C ALA A 32 32.69 -5.69 61.43
N THR A 33 33.74 -5.39 60.68
CA THR A 33 35.10 -5.23 61.18
C THR A 33 35.72 -4.01 60.49
N THR A 34 35.75 -2.91 61.25
CA THR A 34 36.78 -1.85 61.29
C THR A 34 37.38 -1.31 59.99
N LEU A 35 37.05 -0.04 59.70
CA LEU A 35 37.91 1.07 59.22
C LEU A 35 38.87 0.78 58.04
N ASP A 36 38.43 1.17 56.83
CA ASP A 36 39.13 2.09 55.91
C ASP A 36 38.25 2.35 54.66
N SER A 37 38.27 3.57 54.12
CA SER A 37 37.60 3.96 52.86
C SER A 37 38.62 4.55 51.89
N PRO A 38 38.38 4.59 50.57
CA PRO A 38 37.85 3.53 49.70
C PRO A 38 38.70 3.39 48.42
N ALA A 39 39.00 2.17 47.97
CA ALA A 39 39.60 1.91 46.66
C ALA A 39 38.88 0.75 45.97
N GLY A 40 38.28 1.05 44.81
CA GLY A 40 37.92 0.06 43.79
C GLY A 40 36.68 -0.80 44.08
N ALA A 41 35.49 -0.28 43.79
CA ALA A 41 34.45 -1.17 43.30
C ALA A 41 34.93 -1.74 41.93
N PRO A 42 34.81 -3.05 41.67
CA PRO A 42 35.29 -3.63 40.41
C PRO A 42 34.62 -2.95 39.21
N GLU A 43 35.45 -2.48 38.28
CA GLU A 43 35.02 -1.82 37.05
C GLU A 43 34.23 -2.82 36.20
N PHE A 44 32.96 -2.51 35.90
CA PHE A 44 32.09 -3.37 35.10
C PHE A 44 32.69 -3.56 33.71
N THR A 45 33.13 -4.78 33.41
CA THR A 45 33.70 -5.16 32.11
C THR A 45 32.68 -5.98 31.31
N LEU A 46 32.42 -5.56 30.08
CA LEU A 46 31.56 -6.31 29.16
C LEU A 46 32.28 -7.56 28.66
N PRO A 47 31.55 -8.68 28.46
CA PRO A 47 32.08 -9.84 27.75
C PRO A 47 32.67 -9.46 26.38
N GLU A 48 33.80 -10.06 25.99
CA GLU A 48 34.53 -9.70 24.75
C GLU A 48 33.67 -9.84 23.49
N ASP A 49 32.77 -10.82 23.47
CA ASP A 49 31.82 -11.11 22.39
C ASP A 49 30.67 -10.09 22.29
N MET A 50 30.52 -9.22 23.29
CA MET A 50 29.52 -8.14 23.33
C MET A 50 30.13 -6.75 23.06
N VAL A 51 31.45 -6.66 22.86
CA VAL A 51 32.13 -5.42 22.50
C VAL A 51 31.74 -5.00 21.08
N LEU A 52 31.16 -3.81 20.96
CA LEU A 52 30.73 -3.26 19.67
C LEU A 52 31.84 -2.42 19.05
N ASN A 53 32.23 -2.78 17.84
CA ASN A 53 33.13 -1.99 17.01
C ASN A 53 32.63 -1.98 15.55
N ASP A 54 33.07 -0.99 14.77
CA ASP A 54 32.61 -0.79 13.40
C ASP A 54 32.92 -1.99 12.48
N LYS A 55 34.01 -2.72 12.75
CA LYS A 55 34.41 -3.89 11.95
C LYS A 55 33.44 -5.06 12.15
N VAL A 56 33.10 -5.38 13.39
CA VAL A 56 32.15 -6.44 13.74
C VAL A 56 30.75 -6.08 13.24
N PHE A 57 30.33 -4.84 13.44
CA PHE A 57 29.03 -4.35 12.98
C PHE A 57 28.93 -4.31 11.45
N GLY A 58 30.01 -3.91 10.76
CA GLY A 58 30.08 -3.90 9.29
C GLY A 58 29.98 -5.29 8.66
N HIS A 59 30.54 -6.33 9.29
CA HIS A 59 30.33 -7.71 8.85
C HIS A 59 28.88 -8.16 9.02
N TYR A 60 28.22 -7.75 10.12
CA TYR A 60 26.81 -8.00 10.34
C TYR A 60 25.95 -7.29 9.28
N MET A 61 26.25 -6.04 8.92
CA MET A 61 25.57 -5.32 7.82
C MET A 61 25.66 -6.07 6.49
N HIS A 62 26.84 -6.53 6.10
CA HIS A 62 27.01 -7.28 4.85
C HIS A 62 26.22 -8.59 4.84
N LEU A 63 26.19 -9.29 5.97
CA LEU A 63 25.46 -10.55 6.10
C LEU A 63 23.95 -10.34 5.95
N VAL A 64 23.39 -9.35 6.67
CA VAL A 64 21.95 -9.04 6.59
C VAL A 64 21.58 -8.48 5.21
N ASP A 65 22.44 -7.66 4.60
CA ASP A 65 22.19 -7.15 3.24
C ASP A 65 22.13 -8.30 2.22
N MET A 66 23.08 -9.23 2.28
CA MET A 66 23.09 -10.42 1.42
C MET A 66 21.87 -11.32 1.65
N LEU A 67 21.45 -11.51 2.90
CA LEU A 67 20.25 -12.26 3.23
C LEU A 67 19.00 -11.55 2.71
N SER A 68 18.86 -10.24 2.94
CA SER A 68 17.70 -9.46 2.49
C SER A 68 17.50 -9.54 0.98
N ARG A 69 18.58 -9.44 0.19
CA ARG A 69 18.56 -9.55 -1.29
C ARG A 69 18.19 -10.95 -1.78
N ARG A 70 18.49 -12.00 -1.00
CA ARG A 70 18.17 -13.40 -1.33
C ARG A 70 16.80 -13.84 -0.81
N THR A 71 16.23 -13.11 0.15
CA THR A 71 14.89 -13.34 0.68
C THR A 71 13.83 -12.59 -0.14
N GLY A 72 12.58 -13.05 -0.08
CA GLY A 72 11.46 -12.31 -0.68
C GLY A 72 11.03 -11.06 0.11
N LEU A 73 11.72 -10.72 1.20
CA LEU A 73 11.31 -9.68 2.14
C LEU A 73 11.47 -8.27 1.54
N GLN A 74 10.38 -7.52 1.48
CA GLN A 74 10.39 -6.10 1.09
C GLN A 74 10.23 -5.24 2.33
N ILE A 75 11.27 -4.47 2.65
CA ILE A 75 11.27 -3.60 3.83
C ILE A 75 10.84 -2.20 3.40
N HIS A 76 9.73 -1.73 3.95
CA HIS A 76 9.20 -0.40 3.74
C HIS A 76 9.35 0.41 5.02
N VAL A 77 10.19 1.44 4.97
CA VAL A 77 10.38 2.36 6.09
C VAL A 77 9.69 3.67 5.76
N ASP A 78 8.70 4.04 6.55
CA ASP A 78 8.07 5.36 6.44
C ASP A 78 8.79 6.38 7.33
N GLN A 79 9.31 7.43 6.71
CA GLN A 79 10.00 8.53 7.35
C GLN A 79 9.18 9.79 7.15
N ARG A 80 8.16 9.99 7.99
CA ARG A 80 7.35 11.22 7.92
C ARG A 80 8.04 12.42 8.57
N ASP A 81 9.08 12.21 9.37
CA ASP A 81 9.78 13.23 10.15
C ASP A 81 11.30 12.94 10.26
N ASN A 82 12.12 13.96 10.55
CA ASN A 82 13.53 13.82 10.96
C ASN A 82 13.72 13.08 12.30
N ALA A 83 12.61 12.65 12.92
CA ALA A 83 12.52 11.88 14.16
C ALA A 83 13.49 10.69 14.23
N LEU A 84 13.74 10.03 13.09
CA LEU A 84 14.65 8.88 13.00
C LEU A 84 16.13 9.28 13.20
N GLN A 85 16.52 10.50 12.89
CA GLN A 85 17.91 10.97 13.10
C GLN A 85 18.11 11.48 14.52
N GLU A 86 17.08 12.15 15.05
CA GLU A 86 17.12 12.83 16.34
C GLU A 86 16.85 11.90 17.53
N GLY A 87 16.18 10.76 17.32
CA GLY A 87 15.83 9.81 18.38
C GLY A 87 17.03 9.09 19.00
N ASP A 88 16.97 8.77 20.29
CA ASP A 88 18.00 8.02 21.02
C ASP A 88 17.56 6.59 21.35
N ILE A 89 16.29 6.44 21.74
CA ILE A 89 15.70 5.18 22.18
C ILE A 89 14.55 4.80 21.26
N TYR A 90 14.72 3.73 20.50
CA TYR A 90 13.76 3.22 19.53
C TYR A 90 13.00 2.04 20.11
N LEU A 91 11.67 2.09 20.01
CA LEU A 91 10.81 1.03 20.53
C LEU A 91 10.13 0.30 19.39
N PHE A 92 10.04 -1.02 19.44
CA PHE A 92 9.29 -1.81 18.47
C PHE A 92 8.31 -2.76 19.15
N ASN A 93 7.10 -2.89 18.59
CA ASN A 93 6.05 -3.78 19.08
C ASN A 93 6.38 -5.28 19.02
N HIS A 94 7.42 -5.71 18.31
CA HIS A 94 7.61 -7.14 18.01
C HIS A 94 8.97 -7.64 18.50
N PHE A 95 8.96 -8.73 19.25
CA PHE A 95 10.16 -9.31 19.86
C PHE A 95 10.36 -10.76 19.45
N THR A 96 10.94 -10.99 18.28
CA THR A 96 11.45 -12.30 17.89
C THR A 96 12.92 -12.24 17.49
N ARG A 97 13.52 -13.41 17.23
CA ARG A 97 14.93 -13.50 16.79
C ARG A 97 15.14 -12.67 15.53
N PHE A 98 14.17 -12.70 14.63
CA PHE A 98 14.23 -11.96 13.39
C PHE A 98 14.28 -10.43 13.59
N GLU A 99 13.38 -9.81 14.38
CA GLU A 99 13.43 -8.35 14.60
C GLU A 99 14.66 -7.90 15.38
N THR A 100 15.13 -8.73 16.30
CA THR A 100 16.40 -8.49 17.01
C THR A 100 17.57 -8.36 16.03
N VAL A 101 17.51 -9.06 14.89
CA VAL A 101 18.52 -9.01 13.83
C VAL A 101 18.22 -7.96 12.77
N ILE A 102 16.97 -7.69 12.37
CA ILE A 102 16.71 -6.75 11.27
C ILE A 102 16.60 -5.29 11.72
N ALA A 103 16.08 -5.03 12.93
CA ALA A 103 15.86 -3.67 13.41
C ALA A 103 17.17 -2.86 13.57
N PRO A 104 18.28 -3.41 14.12
CA PRO A 104 19.55 -2.70 14.16
C PRO A 104 20.13 -2.43 12.77
N TYR A 105 19.93 -3.33 11.80
CA TYR A 105 20.34 -3.14 10.40
C TYR A 105 19.62 -1.95 9.78
N ILE A 106 18.30 -1.87 9.94
CA ILE A 106 17.50 -0.75 9.43
C ILE A 106 17.97 0.56 10.08
N LEU A 107 18.04 0.59 11.41
CA LEU A 107 18.36 1.83 12.12
C LEU A 107 19.78 2.33 11.80
N HIS A 108 20.77 1.42 11.71
CA HIS A 108 22.13 1.80 11.29
C HIS A 108 22.19 2.26 9.83
N ARG A 109 21.47 1.59 8.92
CA ARG A 109 21.44 1.98 7.50
C ARG A 109 20.92 3.39 7.32
N GLU A 110 19.91 3.78 8.10
CA GLU A 110 19.30 5.10 8.00
C GLU A 110 20.05 6.19 8.80
N THR A 111 20.63 5.86 9.97
CA THR A 111 21.28 6.87 10.85
C THR A 111 22.80 6.91 10.77
N HIS A 112 23.43 5.89 10.19
CA HIS A 112 24.88 5.67 10.21
C HIS A 112 25.51 5.67 11.62
N LYS A 113 24.70 5.38 12.65
CA LYS A 113 25.15 5.26 14.05
C LYS A 113 25.16 3.81 14.48
N LEU A 114 26.11 3.45 15.32
CA LEU A 114 26.13 2.15 16.00
C LEU A 114 24.89 1.99 16.87
N VAL A 115 24.33 0.78 16.83
CA VAL A 115 23.07 0.44 17.50
C VAL A 115 23.31 -0.63 18.56
N ARG A 116 22.70 -0.45 19.72
CA ARG A 116 22.54 -1.48 20.76
C ARG A 116 21.09 -1.92 20.81
N SER A 117 20.86 -3.20 21.06
CA SER A 117 19.51 -3.75 21.19
C SER A 117 19.39 -4.54 22.48
N VAL A 118 18.26 -4.45 23.18
CA VAL A 118 18.00 -5.25 24.37
C VAL A 118 17.19 -6.48 23.98
N ALA A 119 17.75 -7.68 24.19
CA ALA A 119 17.16 -8.95 23.79
C ALA A 119 17.03 -9.92 24.98
N TYR A 120 16.12 -10.88 24.90
CA TYR A 120 15.80 -11.77 26.02
C TYR A 120 16.95 -12.74 26.23
N HIS A 121 17.33 -12.96 27.49
CA HIS A 121 18.52 -13.75 27.83
C HIS A 121 18.53 -15.15 27.17
N GLY A 122 17.37 -15.80 27.01
CA GLY A 122 17.25 -17.12 26.39
C GLY A 122 17.66 -17.18 24.91
N LEU A 123 17.83 -16.03 24.25
CA LEU A 123 18.40 -15.95 22.90
C LEU A 123 19.91 -16.12 22.87
N PHE A 124 20.58 -16.02 24.02
CA PHE A 124 22.04 -16.13 24.16
C PHE A 124 22.46 -17.51 24.70
N ASP A 125 21.52 -18.30 25.23
CA ASP A 125 21.79 -19.60 25.84
C ASP A 125 22.04 -20.72 24.79
N VAL A 126 21.76 -20.47 23.51
CA VAL A 126 21.89 -21.45 22.42
C VAL A 126 23.14 -21.15 21.59
N ASN A 127 24.12 -22.05 21.54
CA ASN A 127 25.35 -21.83 20.76
C ASN A 127 25.16 -22.17 19.27
N ASP A 128 24.34 -21.38 18.56
CA ASP A 128 24.05 -21.56 17.13
C ASP A 128 24.52 -20.36 16.27
N THR A 129 24.37 -20.49 14.95
CA THR A 129 24.72 -19.43 14.00
C THR A 129 23.90 -18.16 14.21
N MET A 130 22.63 -18.28 14.61
CA MET A 130 21.75 -17.14 14.84
C MET A 130 22.21 -16.32 16.04
N THR A 131 22.61 -16.98 17.12
CA THR A 131 23.10 -16.35 18.34
C THR A 131 24.36 -15.54 18.08
N ARG A 132 25.29 -16.06 17.25
CA ARG A 132 26.45 -15.29 16.78
C ARG A 132 26.06 -14.02 16.00
N ILE A 133 24.98 -14.07 15.21
CA ILE A 133 24.47 -12.88 14.49
C ILE A 133 23.86 -11.89 15.48
N ILE A 134 23.11 -12.37 16.48
CA ILE A 134 22.53 -11.55 17.55
C ILE A 134 23.63 -10.81 18.32
N HIS A 135 24.70 -11.48 18.75
CA HIS A 135 25.86 -10.81 19.37
C HIS A 135 26.45 -9.72 18.47
N ARG A 136 26.70 -10.04 17.19
CA ARG A 136 27.29 -9.10 16.22
C ARG A 136 26.37 -7.93 15.87
N SER A 137 25.06 -8.07 16.08
CA SER A 137 24.08 -6.98 15.90
C SER A 137 24.15 -5.91 16.99
N GLY A 138 24.99 -6.13 18.03
CA GLY A 138 25.07 -5.26 19.19
C GLY A 138 24.01 -5.53 20.24
N ALA A 139 23.32 -6.68 20.18
CA ALA A 139 22.32 -7.06 21.15
C ALA A 139 22.96 -7.45 22.51
N VAL A 140 22.30 -7.08 23.60
CA VAL A 140 22.68 -7.41 24.98
C VAL A 140 21.50 -8.05 25.72
N PRO A 141 21.75 -8.96 26.67
CA PRO A 141 20.68 -9.70 27.33
C PRO A 141 19.94 -8.87 28.39
N THR A 142 18.66 -9.15 28.61
CA THR A 142 17.80 -8.46 29.60
C THR A 142 18.27 -8.61 31.05
N ASN A 143 19.09 -9.61 31.35
CA ASN A 143 19.64 -9.88 32.69
C ASN A 143 21.06 -9.32 32.89
N LEU A 144 21.57 -8.50 31.95
CA LEU A 144 22.87 -7.86 32.09
C LEU A 144 22.93 -7.01 33.38
N PRO A 145 23.93 -7.21 34.26
CA PRO A 145 24.12 -6.34 35.41
C PRO A 145 24.28 -4.88 34.97
N ARG A 146 23.68 -3.94 35.72
CA ARG A 146 23.71 -2.49 35.39
C ARG A 146 23.20 -2.16 33.98
N LEU A 147 22.27 -2.94 33.42
CA LEU A 147 21.77 -2.75 32.05
C LEU A 147 21.35 -1.30 31.74
N LEU A 148 20.49 -0.67 32.55
CA LEU A 148 20.00 0.68 32.25
C LEU A 148 21.09 1.76 32.38
N PRO A 149 21.91 1.80 33.45
CA PRO A 149 23.09 2.66 33.50
C PRO A 149 24.02 2.47 32.30
N PHE A 150 24.30 1.22 31.92
CA PHE A 150 25.13 0.90 30.74
C PHE A 150 24.53 1.49 29.45
N LEU A 151 23.24 1.29 29.19
CA LEU A 151 22.57 1.85 28.01
C LEU A 151 22.56 3.39 28.01
N ALA A 152 22.46 4.02 29.19
CA ALA A 152 22.53 5.48 29.33
C ALA A 152 23.92 6.01 28.94
N GLU A 153 24.97 5.34 29.39
CA GLU A 153 26.36 5.64 28.99
C GLU A 153 26.56 5.46 27.47
N GLU A 154 25.95 4.43 26.86
CA GLU A 154 26.00 4.20 25.40
C GLU A 154 25.33 5.33 24.60
N ILE A 155 24.21 5.86 25.08
CA ILE A 155 23.53 7.02 24.46
C ILE A 155 24.43 8.26 24.50
N LEU A 156 25.10 8.52 25.64
CA LEU A 156 26.03 9.65 25.76
C LEU A 156 27.24 9.51 24.82
N ARG A 157 27.67 8.28 24.52
CA ARG A 157 28.68 8.00 23.48
C ARG A 157 28.15 8.15 22.04
N GLY A 158 26.90 8.56 21.86
CA GLY A 158 26.27 8.81 20.56
C GLY A 158 25.71 7.57 19.87
N ARG A 159 25.55 6.45 20.59
CA ARG A 159 24.95 5.21 20.07
C ARG A 159 23.42 5.27 20.19
N LYS A 160 22.72 4.53 19.32
CA LYS A 160 21.26 4.42 19.35
C LYS A 160 20.84 3.14 20.03
N ILE A 161 19.74 3.16 20.79
CA ILE A 161 19.28 2.02 21.58
C ILE A 161 17.94 1.52 21.06
N ILE A 162 17.80 0.20 20.91
CA ILE A 162 16.54 -0.48 20.62
C ILE A 162 16.08 -1.20 21.88
N ILE A 163 14.83 -0.96 22.28
CA ILE A 163 14.17 -1.65 23.39
C ILE A 163 12.84 -2.21 22.90
N PHE A 164 12.56 -3.46 23.25
CA PHE A 164 11.28 -4.08 22.96
C PHE A 164 10.42 -4.09 24.24
N PRO A 165 9.39 -3.24 24.33
CA PRO A 165 8.62 -3.05 25.56
C PRO A 165 7.79 -4.29 25.99
N GLU A 166 7.63 -5.29 25.12
CA GLU A 166 6.91 -6.53 25.41
C GLU A 166 7.76 -7.56 26.19
N GLY A 167 9.10 -7.56 26.03
CA GLY A 167 10.07 -8.17 26.94
C GLY A 167 10.15 -9.70 27.05
N GLY A 168 9.38 -10.48 26.27
CA GLY A 168 9.42 -11.95 26.28
C GLY A 168 9.31 -12.56 24.88
N LEU A 169 9.98 -13.71 24.65
CA LEU A 169 9.93 -14.45 23.37
C LEU A 169 8.53 -14.97 23.04
N VAL A 170 7.76 -15.34 24.08
CA VAL A 170 6.34 -15.64 23.97
C VAL A 170 5.59 -14.32 23.99
N LYS A 171 5.03 -13.92 22.83
CA LYS A 171 4.33 -12.63 22.69
C LYS A 171 3.23 -12.47 23.73
N ASP A 172 3.39 -11.46 24.57
CA ASP A 172 2.37 -11.06 25.53
C ASP A 172 1.17 -10.44 24.79
N LYS A 173 -0.04 -10.89 25.09
CA LYS A 173 -1.24 -10.51 24.31
C LYS A 173 -1.87 -9.21 24.77
N GLN A 174 -2.23 -8.32 23.86
CA GLN A 174 -2.86 -7.05 24.21
C GLN A 174 -4.33 -7.23 24.64
N VAL A 175 -4.69 -6.66 25.78
CA VAL A 175 -6.05 -6.56 26.34
C VAL A 175 -6.21 -5.12 26.83
N LEU A 176 -7.14 -4.37 26.25
CA LEU A 176 -7.50 -3.05 26.80
C LEU A 176 -8.47 -3.24 27.94
N ASP A 177 -8.29 -2.52 29.05
CA ASP A 177 -9.28 -2.53 30.12
C ASP A 177 -10.50 -1.64 29.80
N ALA A 178 -11.49 -1.64 30.69
CA ALA A 178 -12.74 -0.90 30.52
C ALA A 178 -12.56 0.62 30.34
N ASN A 179 -11.39 1.17 30.67
CA ASN A 179 -11.06 2.59 30.52
C ASN A 179 -10.29 2.88 29.22
N GLY A 180 -9.98 1.86 28.42
CA GLY A 180 -9.16 2.00 27.21
C GLY A 180 -7.64 2.00 27.47
N ASP A 181 -7.20 1.56 28.66
CA ASP A 181 -5.77 1.44 28.98
C ASP A 181 -5.22 0.10 28.49
N LEU A 182 -4.09 0.17 27.77
CA LEU A 182 -3.50 -0.98 27.09
C LEU A 182 -2.77 -1.87 28.10
N LYS A 183 -3.27 -3.09 28.29
CA LYS A 183 -2.59 -4.12 29.09
C LYS A 183 -2.11 -5.24 28.17
N MET A 184 -1.11 -5.98 28.62
CA MET A 184 -0.54 -7.13 27.92
C MET A 184 -0.61 -8.35 28.85
N TRP A 185 -1.10 -9.48 28.39
CA TRP A 185 -1.16 -10.72 29.14
C TRP A 185 0.16 -11.46 29.00
N SER A 186 0.82 -11.77 30.11
CA SER A 186 2.13 -12.42 30.11
C SER A 186 2.07 -13.91 30.42
N GLY A 187 2.54 -14.72 29.47
CA GLY A 187 2.55 -16.18 29.59
C GLY A 187 3.46 -16.73 30.69
N VAL A 188 4.46 -15.95 31.12
CA VAL A 188 5.41 -16.36 32.16
C VAL A 188 4.86 -16.10 33.57
N SER A 189 3.91 -15.17 33.72
CA SER A 189 3.41 -14.75 35.04
C SER A 189 1.91 -14.96 35.24
N GLU A 190 1.22 -15.50 34.23
CA GLU A 190 -0.24 -15.72 34.19
C GLU A 190 -1.06 -14.48 34.60
N LYS A 191 -0.51 -13.27 34.39
CA LYS A 191 -1.12 -11.99 34.81
C LYS A 191 -1.17 -10.98 33.66
N VAL A 192 -2.21 -10.14 33.70
CA VAL A 192 -2.35 -8.97 32.85
C VAL A 192 -1.42 -7.86 33.38
N ARG A 193 -0.36 -7.54 32.65
CA ARG A 193 0.66 -6.55 32.99
C ARG A 193 0.70 -5.38 32.00
N LYS A 194 1.04 -4.18 32.46
CA LYS A 194 1.37 -3.06 31.55
C LYS A 194 2.73 -3.33 30.86
N PRO A 195 3.03 -2.68 29.72
CA PRO A 195 4.34 -2.75 29.09
C PRO A 195 5.51 -2.50 30.05
N HIS A 196 6.67 -3.08 29.76
CA HIS A 196 7.86 -2.86 30.57
C HIS A 196 8.20 -1.36 30.60
N ARG A 197 8.53 -0.85 31.80
CA ARG A 197 8.87 0.56 32.04
C ARG A 197 10.30 0.93 31.64
N GLY A 198 11.11 -0.05 31.21
CA GLY A 198 12.56 0.11 31.03
C GLY A 198 12.97 1.29 30.15
N ALA A 199 12.28 1.52 29.02
CA ALA A 199 12.56 2.66 28.15
C ALA A 199 12.22 4.02 28.77
N ALA A 200 11.07 4.12 29.46
CA ALA A 200 10.69 5.33 30.18
C ALA A 200 11.64 5.63 31.35
N VAL A 201 12.09 4.59 32.07
CA VAL A 201 13.11 4.71 33.12
C VAL A 201 14.41 5.21 32.50
N LEU A 202 14.92 4.54 31.47
CA LEU A 202 16.17 4.91 30.79
C LEU A 202 16.16 6.37 30.36
N ALA A 203 15.11 6.81 29.66
CA ALA A 203 15.03 8.16 29.13
C ALA A 203 14.94 9.22 30.24
N LEU A 204 14.08 8.99 31.24
CA LEU A 204 13.89 9.97 32.32
C LEU A 204 15.13 10.07 33.20
N MET A 205 15.72 8.95 33.60
CA MET A 205 16.91 8.95 34.45
C MET A 205 18.12 9.52 33.69
N LEU A 206 18.23 9.29 32.38
CA LEU A 206 19.26 9.92 31.56
C LEU A 206 19.07 11.44 31.46
N ASP A 207 17.85 11.95 31.30
CA ASP A 207 17.60 13.40 31.33
C ASP A 207 17.99 14.02 32.69
N LEU A 208 17.71 13.31 33.79
CA LEU A 208 18.16 13.75 35.12
C LEU A 208 19.70 13.71 35.25
N ALA A 209 20.37 12.71 34.67
CA ALA A 209 21.82 12.64 34.63
C ALA A 209 22.43 13.78 33.80
N LYS A 210 21.90 14.06 32.61
CA LYS A 210 22.31 15.19 31.78
C LYS A 210 22.18 16.51 32.53
N ARG A 211 21.10 16.69 33.30
CA ARG A 211 20.89 17.87 34.14
C ARG A 211 21.90 17.99 35.28
N ARG A 212 22.24 16.87 35.96
CA ARG A 212 23.29 16.85 36.98
C ARG A 212 24.66 17.22 36.38
N ILE A 213 25.01 16.64 35.24
CA ILE A 213 26.28 16.92 34.55
C ILE A 213 26.31 18.39 34.09
N LYS A 214 25.20 18.91 33.55
CA LYS A 214 25.10 20.33 33.18
C LYS A 214 25.36 21.26 34.37
N ALA A 215 24.79 20.97 35.53
CA ALA A 215 25.02 21.75 36.74
C ALA A 215 26.50 21.75 37.18
N LEU A 216 27.26 20.68 36.88
CA LEU A 216 28.71 20.65 37.13
C LEU A 216 29.48 21.56 36.18
N PHE A 217 29.08 21.62 34.90
CA PHE A 217 29.63 22.58 33.93
C PHE A 217 29.30 24.03 34.32
N ASP A 218 28.05 24.30 34.72
CA ASP A 218 27.61 25.63 35.16
C ASP A 218 28.36 26.10 36.43
N ALA A 219 28.79 25.14 37.28
CA ALA A 219 29.58 25.40 38.49
C ALA A 219 31.11 25.34 38.28
N ASP A 220 31.60 25.05 37.06
CA ASP A 220 33.01 24.82 36.72
C ASP A 220 33.71 23.77 37.62
N ASP A 221 33.02 22.70 38.00
CA ASP A 221 33.58 21.60 38.80
C ASP A 221 34.43 20.65 37.93
N LYS A 222 35.67 21.07 37.65
CA LYS A 222 36.61 20.36 36.77
C LYS A 222 36.93 18.94 37.22
N VAL A 223 36.90 18.67 38.52
CA VAL A 223 37.22 17.35 39.07
C VAL A 223 36.14 16.36 38.66
N GLN A 224 34.87 16.70 38.93
CA GLN A 224 33.76 15.82 38.59
C GLN A 224 33.55 15.71 37.08
N ILE A 225 33.72 16.81 36.33
CA ILE A 225 33.66 16.76 34.85
C ILE A 225 34.70 15.78 34.29
N THR A 226 35.94 15.82 34.81
CA THR A 226 37.02 14.91 34.38
C THR A 226 36.69 13.45 34.72
N ASN A 227 36.12 13.19 35.90
CA ASN A 227 35.69 11.84 36.29
C ASN A 227 34.62 11.28 35.33
N TRP A 228 33.63 12.09 34.97
CA TRP A 228 32.61 11.71 33.99
C TRP A 228 33.20 11.47 32.60
N CYS A 229 34.11 12.35 32.15
CA CYS A 229 34.80 12.22 30.88
C CYS A 229 35.63 10.93 30.80
N ASN A 230 36.43 10.63 31.83
CA ASN A 230 37.25 9.42 31.90
C ASN A 230 36.41 8.15 31.85
N ARG A 231 35.29 8.12 32.61
CA ARG A 231 34.38 6.96 32.65
C ARG A 231 33.63 6.75 31.33
N LEU A 232 33.26 7.82 30.64
CA LEU A 232 32.56 7.74 29.37
C LEU A 232 33.50 7.58 28.17
N GLY A 233 34.79 7.89 28.33
CA GLY A 233 35.77 7.96 27.25
C GLY A 233 35.50 9.13 26.28
N LEU A 234 35.05 10.27 26.81
CA LEU A 234 34.68 11.46 26.03
C LEU A 234 35.53 12.67 26.43
N THR A 235 35.70 13.62 25.51
CA THR A 235 36.24 14.94 25.88
C THR A 235 35.16 15.81 26.54
N PRO A 236 35.53 16.84 27.33
CA PRO A 236 34.56 17.77 27.91
C PRO A 236 33.62 18.41 26.87
N GLU A 237 34.12 18.74 25.68
CA GLU A 237 33.33 19.32 24.59
C GLU A 237 32.31 18.31 24.03
N GLN A 238 32.72 17.05 23.86
CA GLN A 238 31.84 15.97 23.41
C GLN A 238 30.74 15.68 24.45
N LEU A 239 31.11 15.67 25.73
CA LEU A 239 30.17 15.47 26.83
C LEU A 239 29.16 16.61 26.89
N LEU A 240 29.62 17.87 26.81
CA LEU A 240 28.75 19.05 26.80
C LEU A 240 27.74 19.00 25.64
N ALA A 241 28.20 18.68 24.43
CA ALA A 241 27.34 18.53 23.26
C ALA A 241 26.30 17.40 23.40
N ALA A 242 26.63 16.32 24.12
CA ALA A 242 25.74 15.20 24.36
C ALA A 242 24.63 15.52 25.38
N ILE A 243 24.93 16.34 26.40
CA ILE A 243 23.97 16.69 27.48
C ILE A 243 23.02 17.82 27.10
N GLU A 244 23.37 18.66 26.11
CA GLU A 244 22.50 19.73 25.61
C GLU A 244 21.25 19.21 24.87
N LYS A 245 21.31 17.98 24.36
CA LYS A 245 20.20 17.37 23.61
C LYS A 245 19.23 16.66 24.55
N PRO A 246 17.91 16.89 24.42
CA PRO A 246 16.92 16.13 25.17
C PRO A 246 16.99 14.65 24.78
N THR A 247 16.72 13.75 25.72
CA THR A 247 16.63 12.32 25.40
C THR A 247 15.29 12.02 24.74
N LEU A 248 15.34 11.50 23.52
CA LEU A 248 14.13 11.27 22.72
C LEU A 248 13.82 9.78 22.57
N ILE A 249 12.59 9.40 22.92
CA ILE A 249 12.02 8.08 22.66
C ILE A 249 11.26 8.13 21.33
N VAL A 250 11.59 7.24 20.40
CA VAL A 250 10.89 7.09 19.11
C VAL A 250 10.10 5.78 19.12
N PRO A 251 8.75 5.85 19.20
CA PRO A 251 7.91 4.68 19.08
C PRO A 251 7.88 4.19 17.63
N GLY A 252 8.13 2.91 17.42
CA GLY A 252 8.11 2.24 16.12
C GLY A 252 7.13 1.08 16.09
N ASN A 253 6.40 0.94 15.00
CA ASN A 253 5.56 -0.21 14.72
C ASN A 253 6.12 -1.00 13.54
N ILE A 254 6.21 -2.31 13.70
CA ILE A 254 6.52 -3.26 12.64
C ILE A 254 5.26 -4.06 12.37
N THR A 255 4.79 -4.01 11.12
CA THR A 255 3.68 -4.83 10.63
C THR A 255 4.17 -5.73 9.50
N PHE A 256 3.92 -7.04 9.61
CA PHE A 256 4.20 -8.00 8.54
C PHE A 256 2.93 -8.32 7.76
N TYR A 257 3.02 -8.36 6.43
CA TYR A 257 1.91 -8.77 5.59
C TYR A 257 2.37 -9.39 4.26
N PRO A 258 1.79 -10.53 3.83
CA PRO A 258 0.84 -11.37 4.55
C PRO A 258 1.54 -12.27 5.59
N MET A 259 1.03 -12.31 6.82
CA MET A 259 1.47 -13.30 7.82
C MET A 259 0.97 -14.70 7.44
N ARG A 260 1.88 -15.66 7.27
CA ARG A 260 1.54 -17.06 6.94
C ARG A 260 1.88 -17.97 8.12
N THR A 261 0.90 -18.74 8.58
CA THR A 261 1.02 -19.66 9.73
C THR A 261 1.23 -21.12 9.31
N ASN A 262 1.66 -21.41 8.08
CA ASN A 262 1.64 -22.78 7.55
C ASN A 262 2.85 -23.61 8.00
N PRO A 263 2.71 -24.67 8.81
CA PRO A 263 3.83 -25.23 9.53
C PRO A 263 4.85 -26.06 8.74
N ASN A 264 4.59 -26.36 7.45
CA ASN A 264 5.10 -27.60 6.87
C ASN A 264 6.30 -27.51 5.89
N LEU A 265 6.86 -26.33 5.59
CA LEU A 265 7.87 -26.22 4.51
C LEU A 265 9.32 -26.01 4.96
N LEU A 266 9.59 -25.32 6.07
CA LEU A 266 10.98 -25.09 6.53
C LEU A 266 11.52 -26.15 7.47
N LEU A 267 10.66 -26.83 8.23
CA LEU A 267 11.12 -27.92 9.10
C LEU A 267 11.97 -28.93 8.31
N ARG A 268 11.54 -29.28 7.08
CA ARG A 268 12.24 -30.22 6.20
C ARG A 268 13.57 -29.70 5.62
N GLY A 269 13.73 -28.39 5.47
CA GLY A 269 14.97 -27.79 4.96
C GLY A 269 16.01 -27.59 6.05
N PHE A 270 15.57 -27.21 7.24
CA PHE A 270 16.43 -26.91 8.39
C PHE A 270 16.94 -28.19 9.08
N GLU A 271 16.12 -29.26 9.14
CA GLU A 271 16.53 -30.60 9.62
C GLU A 271 17.72 -31.17 8.84
N ARG A 272 17.93 -30.75 7.59
CA ARG A 272 19.01 -31.23 6.72
C ARG A 272 20.34 -30.52 6.94
N PHE A 273 20.34 -29.34 7.57
CA PHE A 273 21.53 -28.48 7.68
C PHE A 273 21.92 -28.10 9.11
N ALA A 274 21.03 -28.18 10.10
CA ALA A 274 21.28 -27.63 11.44
C ALA A 274 20.91 -28.53 12.64
N GLY A 275 20.61 -29.82 12.42
CA GLY A 275 20.19 -30.72 13.50
C GLY A 275 18.78 -30.41 14.01
N THR A 276 18.25 -31.29 14.86
CA THR A 276 16.84 -31.24 15.32
C THR A 276 16.66 -30.12 16.36
N PRO A 277 15.83 -29.10 16.12
CA PRO A 277 15.57 -28.06 17.12
C PRO A 277 14.74 -28.62 18.29
N GLY A 278 15.03 -28.12 19.50
CA GLY A 278 14.28 -28.43 20.73
C GLY A 278 12.83 -27.91 20.69
N PRO A 279 11.96 -28.37 21.62
CA PRO A 279 10.51 -28.16 21.56
C PRO A 279 10.08 -26.69 21.41
N ASN A 280 10.70 -25.78 22.16
CA ASN A 280 10.35 -24.34 22.15
C ASN A 280 10.83 -23.60 20.90
N ALA A 281 11.86 -24.12 20.20
CA ALA A 281 12.39 -23.49 18.99
C ALA A 281 11.57 -23.88 17.73
N ARG A 282 10.78 -24.96 17.78
CA ARG A 282 10.00 -25.46 16.65
C ARG A 282 8.88 -24.49 16.26
N ASP A 283 8.16 -23.95 17.21
CA ASP A 283 7.03 -23.05 16.93
C ASP A 283 7.50 -21.70 16.36
N GLU A 284 8.66 -21.20 16.80
CA GLU A 284 9.30 -19.98 16.30
C GLU A 284 9.88 -20.15 14.89
N LEU A 285 10.67 -21.21 14.66
CA LEU A 285 11.26 -21.54 13.35
C LEU A 285 10.20 -21.78 12.26
N THR A 286 9.04 -22.28 12.67
CA THR A 286 7.93 -22.59 11.77
C THR A 286 7.27 -21.33 11.21
N ILE A 287 7.26 -20.22 11.94
CA ILE A 287 6.68 -18.95 11.49
C ILE A 287 7.75 -18.07 10.83
N GLU A 288 8.93 -17.94 11.47
CA GLU A 288 10.02 -17.09 10.99
C GLU A 288 10.64 -17.57 9.67
N GLY A 289 10.77 -18.89 9.50
CA GLY A 289 11.25 -19.43 8.24
C GLY A 289 10.33 -19.08 7.06
N ASN A 290 9.01 -19.03 7.29
CA ASN A 290 8.02 -18.84 6.22
C ASN A 290 7.95 -17.38 5.75
N LEU A 291 8.38 -16.43 6.58
CA LEU A 291 8.50 -15.01 6.25
C LEU A 291 9.61 -14.76 5.21
N LEU A 292 10.70 -15.56 5.25
CA LEU A 292 11.93 -15.32 4.47
C LEU A 292 11.93 -15.92 3.06
N LEU A 293 11.18 -17.01 2.84
CA LEU A 293 11.23 -17.77 1.58
C LEU A 293 10.24 -17.30 0.50
N ARG A 294 9.34 -16.36 0.82
CA ARG A 294 8.33 -15.85 -0.12
C ARG A 294 8.17 -14.35 0.03
N PRO A 295 7.62 -13.66 -0.99
CA PRO A 295 7.34 -12.23 -0.91
C PRO A 295 6.46 -11.91 0.30
N THR A 296 7.00 -11.12 1.22
CA THR A 296 6.37 -10.60 2.43
C THR A 296 6.82 -9.16 2.59
N ASP A 297 5.86 -8.28 2.85
CA ASP A 297 6.11 -6.87 3.12
C ASP A 297 6.30 -6.69 4.64
N MET A 298 7.35 -5.96 5.02
CA MET A 298 7.62 -5.53 6.38
C MET A 298 7.53 -4.01 6.41
N ASP A 299 6.38 -3.51 6.87
CA ASP A 299 6.13 -2.08 7.03
C ASP A 299 6.60 -1.62 8.41
N ILE A 300 7.43 -0.58 8.41
CA ILE A 300 7.97 0.03 9.62
C ILE A 300 7.53 1.48 9.65
N ARG A 301 6.76 1.84 10.69
CA ARG A 301 6.26 3.19 10.91
C ARG A 301 6.86 3.74 12.20
N PHE A 302 7.59 4.84 12.09
CA PHE A 302 8.07 5.59 13.25
C PHE A 302 7.06 6.69 13.59
N GLY A 303 6.64 6.73 14.84
CA GLY A 303 5.81 7.80 15.38
C GLY A 303 6.66 8.97 15.87
N SER A 304 5.99 10.10 16.15
CA SER A 304 6.67 11.31 16.59
C SER A 304 7.44 11.08 17.90
N PRO A 305 8.63 11.71 18.08
CA PRO A 305 9.44 11.57 19.28
C PRO A 305 8.71 12.00 20.57
N ILE A 306 9.13 11.42 21.69
CA ILE A 306 8.64 11.74 23.03
C ILE A 306 9.84 12.14 23.89
N ALA A 307 9.80 13.35 24.44
CA ALA A 307 10.73 13.79 25.48
C ALA A 307 10.30 13.28 26.86
N ALA A 308 11.22 12.68 27.62
CA ALA A 308 10.89 12.11 28.92
C ALA A 308 10.64 13.20 29.97
N LEU A 309 11.44 14.27 30.00
CA LEU A 309 11.28 15.40 30.91
C LEU A 309 10.60 16.62 30.23
N GLU A 310 9.61 17.24 30.88
CA GLU A 310 8.96 18.49 30.43
C GLU A 310 9.15 19.59 31.49
N ASP A 311 9.86 20.66 31.14
CA ASP A 311 10.39 21.68 32.06
C ASP A 311 9.38 22.80 32.44
N LYS A 312 8.18 22.44 32.92
CA LYS A 312 7.08 23.42 33.09
C LYS A 312 6.79 23.90 34.51
N LYS A 313 7.39 23.35 35.59
CA LYS A 313 7.07 23.78 36.97
C LYS A 313 8.31 24.04 37.84
N ARG A 314 8.62 25.32 38.08
CA ARG A 314 9.76 25.83 38.88
C ARG A 314 9.93 25.21 40.27
N LEU A 315 8.84 24.84 40.95
CA LEU A 315 8.91 24.27 42.31
C LEU A 315 9.47 22.84 42.34
N HIS A 316 9.20 22.03 41.31
CA HIS A 316 9.74 20.67 41.21
C HIS A 316 11.22 20.67 40.78
N THR A 317 11.63 21.68 40.03
CA THR A 317 12.98 21.92 39.52
C THR A 317 14.00 22.03 40.67
N ALA A 318 13.76 22.90 41.65
CA ALA A 318 14.71 23.14 42.75
C ALA A 318 14.88 21.95 43.70
N LEU A 319 13.78 21.23 43.99
CA LEU A 319 13.81 20.03 44.82
C LEU A 319 14.63 18.91 44.17
N MET A 320 14.45 18.74 42.86
CA MET A 320 15.15 17.73 42.08
C MET A 320 16.64 18.07 41.97
N ASP A 321 17.00 19.35 41.83
CA ASP A 321 18.40 19.79 41.82
C ASP A 321 19.10 19.51 43.17
N HIS A 322 18.38 19.66 44.28
CA HIS A 322 18.92 19.33 45.60
C HIS A 322 19.23 17.83 45.73
N VAL A 323 18.29 16.94 45.37
CA VAL A 323 18.52 15.48 45.44
C VAL A 323 19.61 15.05 44.45
N LEU A 324 19.62 15.61 43.23
CA LEU A 324 20.66 15.30 42.23
C LEU A 324 22.05 15.76 42.67
N SER A 325 22.18 16.84 43.45
CA SER A 325 23.48 17.33 43.93
C SER A 325 24.25 16.30 44.78
N GLN A 326 23.54 15.36 45.39
CA GLN A 326 24.11 14.30 46.24
C GLN A 326 24.60 13.09 45.44
N THR A 327 24.29 13.03 44.14
CA THR A 327 24.69 11.93 43.25
C THR A 327 26.06 12.18 42.61
N GLN A 328 26.88 11.14 42.53
CA GLN A 328 28.23 11.17 41.93
C GLN A 328 28.38 10.26 40.71
N SER A 329 27.53 9.24 40.59
CA SER A 329 27.61 8.24 39.52
C SER A 329 26.30 8.04 38.77
N MET A 330 26.35 7.41 37.59
CA MET A 330 25.15 7.03 36.85
C MET A 330 24.28 6.06 37.67
N ASP A 331 24.91 5.17 38.44
CA ASP A 331 24.22 4.19 39.26
C ASP A 331 23.45 4.84 40.41
N ASP A 332 24.02 5.86 41.06
CA ASP A 332 23.37 6.64 42.11
C ASP A 332 22.09 7.30 41.58
N ILE A 333 22.15 7.85 40.36
CA ILE A 333 21.02 8.50 39.72
C ILE A 333 19.93 7.46 39.46
N PHE A 334 20.28 6.31 38.87
CA PHE A 334 19.30 5.24 38.62
C PHE A 334 18.71 4.61 39.89
N ALA A 335 19.37 4.77 41.05
CA ALA A 335 18.86 4.35 42.35
C ALA A 335 17.79 5.30 42.94
N LEU A 336 17.69 6.56 42.47
CA LEU A 336 16.70 7.55 42.94
C LEU A 336 15.23 7.14 42.73
N LYS A 337 14.98 6.12 41.91
CA LYS A 337 13.63 5.56 41.69
C LYS A 337 13.17 4.68 42.86
N ASP A 338 14.10 4.20 43.68
CA ASP A 338 13.87 3.30 44.80
C ASP A 338 13.77 4.14 46.08
N ASP A 339 12.82 3.84 46.97
CA ASP A 339 12.62 4.63 48.20
C ASP A 339 13.72 4.31 49.21
N THR A 340 14.65 5.25 49.40
CA THR A 340 15.84 5.11 50.26
C THR A 340 15.62 5.57 51.70
N GLY A 341 14.41 6.03 52.07
CA GLY A 341 14.00 6.16 53.48
C GLY A 341 13.83 7.58 54.04
N THR A 342 14.06 8.67 53.29
CA THR A 342 13.67 10.04 53.73
C THR A 342 12.33 10.47 53.12
N LEU A 343 11.59 11.36 53.81
CA LEU A 343 10.30 11.89 53.31
C LEU A 343 10.46 12.62 51.97
N LEU A 344 11.63 13.22 51.73
CA LEU A 344 11.96 13.93 50.50
C LEU A 344 12.21 12.96 49.34
N ASP A 345 13.02 11.93 49.58
CA ASP A 345 13.33 10.88 48.59
C ASP A 345 12.04 10.16 48.17
N GLY A 346 11.17 9.84 49.13
CA GLY A 346 9.87 9.24 48.86
C GLY A 346 8.95 10.11 48.00
N TYR A 347 9.03 11.45 48.08
CA TYR A 347 8.28 12.35 47.21
C TYR A 347 8.86 12.39 45.78
N VAL A 348 10.18 12.47 45.65
CA VAL A 348 10.88 12.46 44.35
C VAL A 348 10.68 11.13 43.63
N ALA A 349 10.83 10.00 44.33
CA ALA A 349 10.58 8.66 43.78
C ALA A 349 9.13 8.52 43.27
N LYS A 350 8.13 9.03 44.01
CA LYS A 350 6.73 9.04 43.55
C LYS A 350 6.51 9.91 42.31
N PHE A 351 7.15 11.07 42.25
CA PHE A 351 7.10 11.94 41.07
C PHE A 351 7.70 11.25 39.84
N ILE A 352 8.89 10.67 39.99
CA ILE A 352 9.60 9.89 38.96
C ILE A 352 8.72 8.74 38.48
N ALA A 353 8.16 7.93 39.39
CA ALA A 353 7.29 6.81 39.07
C ALA A 353 6.06 7.24 38.25
N LYS A 354 5.38 8.32 38.67
CA LYS A 354 4.20 8.85 37.95
C LYS A 354 4.58 9.34 36.55
N ARG A 355 5.73 9.98 36.39
CA ARG A 355 6.21 10.42 35.07
C ARG A 355 6.58 9.25 34.18
N ILE A 356 7.26 8.23 34.71
CA ILE A 356 7.58 6.97 34.01
C ILE A 356 6.31 6.32 33.48
N ASP A 357 5.26 6.21 34.31
CA ASP A 357 3.99 5.61 33.90
C ASP A 357 3.34 6.40 32.76
N LYS A 358 3.36 7.75 32.82
CA LYS A 358 2.82 8.61 31.76
C LYS A 358 3.58 8.44 30.44
N VAL A 359 4.92 8.43 30.49
CA VAL A 359 5.77 8.26 29.29
C VAL A 359 5.58 6.86 28.71
N ARG A 360 5.48 5.81 29.56
CA ARG A 360 5.17 4.44 29.15
C ARG A 360 3.86 4.36 28.39
N ASP A 361 2.79 4.89 28.98
CA ASP A 361 1.45 4.79 28.41
C ASP A 361 1.38 5.55 27.07
N GLU A 362 2.07 6.69 26.96
CA GLU A 362 2.13 7.46 25.72
C GLU A 362 2.92 6.77 24.59
N TYR A 363 4.13 6.24 24.86
CA TYR A 363 4.84 5.53 23.79
C TYR A 363 4.12 4.25 23.38
N ALA A 364 3.50 3.53 24.34
CA ALA A 364 2.77 2.30 24.04
C ALA A 364 1.59 2.62 23.11
N ARG A 365 0.83 3.67 23.42
CA ARG A 365 -0.25 4.15 22.56
C ARG A 365 0.24 4.50 21.15
N ARG A 366 1.35 5.24 21.02
CA ARG A 366 1.89 5.63 19.70
C ARG A 366 2.40 4.45 18.88
N ILE A 367 3.01 3.45 19.51
CA ILE A 367 3.43 2.21 18.83
C ILE A 367 2.23 1.56 18.15
N TYR A 368 1.11 1.37 18.86
CA TYR A 368 -0.03 0.63 18.29
C TYR A 368 -0.88 1.46 17.32
N LEU A 369 -0.95 2.79 17.48
CA LEU A 369 -1.51 3.67 16.45
C LEU A 369 -0.69 3.65 15.15
N GLY A 370 0.60 3.26 15.23
CA GLY A 370 1.47 3.06 14.08
C GLY A 370 1.17 1.81 13.26
N THR A 371 0.25 0.93 13.68
CA THR A 371 -0.07 -0.32 12.94
C THR A 371 -0.50 -0.03 11.50
N THR A 372 0.12 -0.72 10.54
CA THR A 372 -0.26 -0.61 9.13
C THR A 372 -1.44 -1.54 8.84
N ILE A 373 -2.59 -0.96 8.54
CA ILE A 373 -3.84 -1.69 8.30
C ILE A 373 -3.82 -2.37 6.92
N ASN A 374 -4.11 -3.67 6.90
CA ASN A 374 -4.18 -4.51 5.71
C ASN A 374 -5.53 -5.23 5.65
N ILE A 375 -5.78 -6.02 4.60
CA ILE A 375 -7.09 -6.67 4.41
C ILE A 375 -7.46 -7.66 5.52
N ASN A 376 -6.48 -8.30 6.17
CA ASN A 376 -6.74 -9.22 7.27
C ASN A 376 -7.25 -8.47 8.50
N HIS A 377 -6.70 -7.29 8.79
CA HIS A 377 -7.19 -6.39 9.84
C HIS A 377 -8.64 -5.95 9.58
N LEU A 378 -8.96 -5.57 8.34
CA LEU A 378 -10.32 -5.16 7.96
C LEU A 378 -11.31 -6.33 8.09
N MET A 379 -10.94 -7.49 7.56
CA MET A 379 -11.77 -8.70 7.64
C MET A 379 -12.00 -9.14 9.09
N ALA A 380 -10.95 -9.15 9.92
CA ALA A 380 -11.06 -9.52 11.32
C ALA A 380 -11.93 -8.53 12.11
N THR A 381 -11.78 -7.23 11.84
CA THR A 381 -12.61 -6.18 12.47
C THR A 381 -14.08 -6.30 12.04
N LEU A 382 -14.34 -6.55 10.75
CA LEU A 382 -15.69 -6.77 10.23
C LEU A 382 -16.36 -7.97 10.89
N VAL A 383 -15.66 -9.11 10.95
CA VAL A 383 -16.19 -10.33 11.61
C VAL A 383 -16.43 -10.09 13.10
N ARG A 384 -15.54 -9.39 13.79
CA ARG A 384 -15.74 -9.04 15.21
C ARG A 384 -16.96 -8.14 15.40
N GLN A 385 -17.18 -7.17 14.50
CA GLN A 385 -18.37 -6.32 14.56
C GLN A 385 -19.66 -7.09 14.26
N MET A 386 -19.61 -8.06 13.34
CA MET A 386 -20.72 -8.99 13.12
C MET A 386 -21.06 -9.78 14.40
N VAL A 387 -20.05 -10.33 15.09
CA VAL A 387 -20.25 -11.02 16.36
C VAL A 387 -20.83 -10.11 17.44
N ASN A 388 -20.33 -8.88 17.56
CA ASN A 388 -20.83 -7.88 18.53
C ASN A 388 -22.29 -7.48 18.29
N THR A 389 -22.79 -7.65 17.06
CA THR A 389 -24.17 -7.32 16.65
C THR A 389 -25.03 -8.57 16.46
N ASP A 390 -24.62 -9.70 17.02
CA ASP A 390 -25.29 -11.01 16.90
C ASP A 390 -25.57 -11.47 15.46
N THR A 391 -24.74 -11.01 14.51
CA THR A 391 -24.80 -11.39 13.10
C THR A 391 -23.85 -12.56 12.83
N TRP A 392 -24.40 -13.77 12.69
CA TRP A 392 -23.60 -15.00 12.54
C TRP A 392 -23.45 -15.49 11.10
N SER A 393 -24.05 -14.78 10.13
CA SER A 393 -23.94 -15.10 8.71
C SER A 393 -24.12 -13.88 7.83
N MET A 394 -23.43 -13.83 6.69
CA MET A 394 -23.56 -12.75 5.72
C MET A 394 -23.43 -13.30 4.28
N PRO A 395 -24.27 -12.85 3.33
CA PRO A 395 -24.07 -13.15 1.91
C PRO A 395 -22.66 -12.74 1.45
N ARG A 396 -22.03 -13.55 0.60
CA ARG A 396 -20.65 -13.29 0.15
C ARG A 396 -20.51 -11.94 -0.55
N ALA A 397 -21.47 -11.61 -1.41
CA ALA A 397 -21.52 -10.33 -2.11
C ALA A 397 -21.55 -9.14 -1.13
N ASP A 398 -22.37 -9.22 -0.08
CA ASP A 398 -22.45 -8.18 0.94
C ASP A 398 -21.17 -8.10 1.79
N PHE A 399 -20.54 -9.24 2.10
CA PHE A 399 -19.28 -9.28 2.83
C PHE A 399 -18.14 -8.64 2.01
N HIS A 400 -18.05 -8.96 0.73
CA HIS A 400 -17.08 -8.37 -0.20
C HIS A 400 -17.36 -6.87 -0.40
N LYS A 401 -18.62 -6.48 -0.55
CA LYS A 401 -19.07 -5.09 -0.63
C LYS A 401 -18.70 -4.31 0.63
N ALA A 402 -18.93 -4.88 1.82
CA ALA A 402 -18.58 -4.26 3.09
C ALA A 402 -17.06 -4.00 3.18
N LEU A 403 -16.23 -5.01 2.88
CA LEU A 403 -14.77 -4.82 2.91
C LEU A 403 -14.31 -3.79 1.87
N TYR A 404 -14.89 -3.81 0.67
CA TYR A 404 -14.59 -2.80 -0.36
C TYR A 404 -14.93 -1.39 0.13
N LEU A 405 -16.13 -1.18 0.69
CA LEU A 405 -16.54 0.11 1.26
C LEU A 405 -15.62 0.54 2.42
N MET A 406 -15.21 -0.38 3.29
CA MET A 406 -14.25 -0.07 4.35
C MET A 406 -12.91 0.42 3.78
N VAL A 407 -12.40 -0.20 2.71
CA VAL A 407 -11.21 0.28 2.00
C VAL A 407 -11.43 1.69 1.46
N LYS A 408 -12.56 1.94 0.78
CA LYS A 408 -12.85 3.24 0.19
C LYS A 408 -13.00 4.36 1.23
N GLU A 409 -13.67 4.10 2.35
CA GLU A 409 -13.80 5.07 3.45
C GLU A 409 -12.45 5.36 4.12
N LEU A 410 -11.65 4.33 4.39
CA LEU A 410 -10.33 4.50 5.02
C LEU A 410 -9.32 5.18 4.10
N GLN A 411 -9.43 5.04 2.78
CA GLN A 411 -8.60 5.77 1.82
C GLN A 411 -8.78 7.30 1.89
N GLN A 412 -9.87 7.78 2.50
CA GLN A 412 -10.13 9.21 2.71
C GLN A 412 -9.61 9.71 4.08
N ARG A 413 -9.10 8.82 4.93
CA ARG A 413 -8.63 9.12 6.27
C ARG A 413 -7.12 9.35 6.28
N THR A 414 -6.67 10.41 6.94
CA THR A 414 -5.24 10.71 7.13
C THR A 414 -4.68 10.20 8.46
N ASP A 415 -5.56 9.83 9.39
CA ASP A 415 -5.27 9.30 10.72
C ASP A 415 -5.08 7.78 10.75
N VAL A 416 -5.08 7.11 9.59
CA VAL A 416 -4.91 5.65 9.47
C VAL A 416 -3.77 5.33 8.50
N ASN A 417 -2.89 4.43 8.91
CA ASN A 417 -1.82 3.92 8.04
C ASN A 417 -2.35 2.72 7.26
N LEU A 418 -2.47 2.85 5.94
CA LEU A 418 -2.91 1.76 5.05
C LEU A 418 -1.73 1.09 4.37
N HIS A 419 -1.79 -0.24 4.30
CA HIS A 419 -0.88 -1.06 3.50
C HIS A 419 -1.01 -0.70 2.02
N ALA A 420 0.09 -0.74 1.27
CA ALA A 420 0.10 -0.39 -0.16
C ALA A 420 -0.92 -1.20 -1.00
N SER A 421 -1.18 -2.44 -0.61
CA SER A 421 -2.20 -3.31 -1.24
C SER A 421 -3.62 -2.75 -1.15
N LEU A 422 -3.92 -1.89 -0.18
CA LEU A 422 -5.21 -1.22 -0.02
C LEU A 422 -5.25 0.14 -0.72
N MET A 423 -4.11 0.64 -1.19
CA MET A 423 -4.02 1.89 -1.97
C MET A 423 -4.00 1.66 -3.47
N ARG A 424 -3.81 0.40 -3.89
CA ARG A 424 -3.63 -0.03 -5.28
C ARG A 424 -4.86 -0.77 -5.82
N PRO A 425 -5.67 -0.14 -6.70
CA PRO A 425 -6.87 -0.75 -7.28
C PRO A 425 -6.60 -2.09 -7.96
N ASP A 426 -5.48 -2.23 -8.66
CA ASP A 426 -5.09 -3.47 -9.33
C ASP A 426 -4.91 -4.66 -8.36
N ILE A 427 -4.69 -4.39 -7.07
CA ILE A 427 -4.62 -5.41 -6.02
C ILE A 427 -5.99 -5.62 -5.35
N TYR A 428 -6.64 -4.56 -4.88
CA TYR A 428 -7.87 -4.69 -4.08
C TYR A 428 -9.16 -4.79 -4.91
N ALA A 429 -9.15 -4.50 -6.22
CA ALA A 429 -10.35 -4.64 -7.06
C ALA A 429 -10.90 -6.07 -7.05
N GLY A 430 -10.02 -7.07 -6.94
CA GLY A 430 -10.40 -8.48 -6.79
C GLY A 430 -11.22 -8.78 -5.52
N LEU A 431 -11.26 -7.87 -4.54
CA LEU A 431 -12.06 -8.02 -3.33
C LEU A 431 -13.55 -8.13 -3.65
N ARG A 432 -14.05 -7.37 -4.64
CA ARG A 432 -15.46 -7.41 -5.08
C ARG A 432 -15.88 -8.78 -5.60
N LEU A 433 -14.92 -9.54 -6.14
CA LEU A 433 -15.13 -10.90 -6.65
C LEU A 433 -14.63 -11.98 -5.67
N GLY A 434 -14.14 -11.58 -4.50
CA GLY A 434 -13.51 -12.49 -3.52
C GLY A 434 -12.21 -13.14 -4.00
N THR A 435 -11.53 -12.57 -4.99
CA THR A 435 -10.31 -13.12 -5.61
C THR A 435 -9.01 -12.46 -5.14
N MET A 436 -9.08 -11.42 -4.31
CA MET A 436 -7.90 -10.77 -3.75
C MET A 436 -7.07 -11.78 -2.93
N ARG A 437 -5.81 -12.01 -3.34
CA ARG A 437 -4.95 -13.06 -2.76
C ARG A 437 -4.82 -13.00 -1.24
N GLY A 438 -4.66 -11.80 -0.68
CA GLY A 438 -4.54 -11.60 0.77
C GLY A 438 -5.80 -12.00 1.53
N PHE A 439 -6.97 -11.60 1.00
CA PHE A 439 -8.28 -12.01 1.51
C PHE A 439 -8.47 -13.52 1.43
N VAL A 440 -8.21 -14.13 0.27
CA VAL A 440 -8.37 -15.58 0.05
C VAL A 440 -7.49 -16.37 1.02
N GLY A 441 -6.20 -16.01 1.13
CA GLY A 441 -5.27 -16.69 2.02
C GLY A 441 -5.69 -16.61 3.50
N PHE A 442 -6.22 -15.47 3.94
CA PHE A 442 -6.71 -15.31 5.30
C PHE A 442 -8.03 -16.05 5.56
N LEU A 443 -8.95 -16.01 4.60
CA LEU A 443 -10.21 -16.76 4.64
C LEU A 443 -9.95 -18.27 4.70
N GLU A 444 -9.02 -18.79 3.92
CA GLU A 444 -8.59 -20.20 3.96
C GLU A 444 -8.01 -20.59 5.31
N ALA A 445 -7.19 -19.73 5.91
CA ALA A 445 -6.65 -19.95 7.25
C ALA A 445 -7.78 -20.04 8.30
N CYS A 446 -8.73 -19.09 8.28
CA CYS A 446 -9.88 -19.08 9.19
C CYS A 446 -10.82 -20.28 8.98
N THR A 447 -10.97 -20.74 7.73
CA THR A 447 -11.79 -21.91 7.39
C THR A 447 -11.17 -23.20 7.90
N ARG A 448 -9.84 -23.33 7.80
CA ARG A 448 -9.09 -24.52 8.28
C ARG A 448 -9.28 -24.77 9.77
N VAL A 449 -9.30 -23.72 10.58
CA VAL A 449 -9.56 -23.80 12.03
C VAL A 449 -11.05 -23.70 12.39
N ARG A 450 -11.94 -23.74 11.39
CA ARG A 450 -13.40 -23.77 11.54
C ARG A 450 -13.99 -22.54 12.25
N LEU A 451 -13.37 -21.37 12.07
CA LEU A 451 -13.92 -20.09 12.53
C LEU A 451 -14.89 -19.49 11.52
N ILE A 452 -14.63 -19.71 10.23
CA ILE A 452 -15.51 -19.30 9.14
C ILE A 452 -15.91 -20.54 8.37
N GLY A 453 -17.22 -20.75 8.21
CA GLY A 453 -17.80 -21.75 7.33
C GLY A 453 -18.27 -21.11 6.04
N ILE A 454 -18.09 -21.81 4.92
CA ILE A 454 -18.59 -21.39 3.61
C ILE A 454 -19.75 -22.32 3.24
N ARG A 455 -20.98 -21.81 3.11
CA ARG A 455 -22.17 -22.60 2.70
C ARG A 455 -22.95 -21.85 1.64
N LYS A 456 -23.34 -22.53 0.55
CA LYS A 456 -24.01 -21.93 -0.62
C LYS A 456 -23.31 -20.62 -1.02
N ASP A 457 -23.96 -19.46 -0.81
CA ASP A 457 -23.47 -18.12 -1.14
C ASP A 457 -23.27 -17.21 0.08
N ALA A 458 -23.03 -17.77 1.27
CA ALA A 458 -22.80 -17.01 2.50
C ALA A 458 -21.55 -17.46 3.25
N TYR A 459 -20.96 -16.51 3.99
CA TYR A 459 -19.98 -16.78 5.04
C TYR A 459 -20.70 -16.90 6.38
N HIS A 460 -20.41 -17.97 7.12
CA HIS A 460 -20.94 -18.24 8.44
C HIS A 460 -19.84 -18.11 9.48
N VAL A 461 -20.09 -17.31 10.50
CA VAL A 461 -19.16 -17.08 11.59
C VAL A 461 -19.44 -18.09 12.70
N SER A 462 -18.40 -18.75 13.20
CA SER A 462 -18.50 -19.75 14.25
C SER A 462 -18.54 -19.11 15.63
N ARG A 463 -19.36 -19.67 16.55
CA ARG A 463 -19.37 -19.28 17.96
C ARG A 463 -18.05 -19.58 18.69
N ARG A 464 -17.18 -20.41 18.10
CA ARG A 464 -15.82 -20.67 18.60
C ARG A 464 -14.97 -19.41 18.73
N LEU A 465 -15.35 -18.32 18.06
CA LEU A 465 -14.70 -17.02 18.27
C LEU A 465 -14.88 -16.45 19.68
N LEU A 466 -15.91 -16.90 20.41
CA LEU A 466 -16.17 -16.54 21.80
C LEU A 466 -15.44 -17.45 22.80
N ASP A 467 -14.86 -18.56 22.34
CA ASP A 467 -14.17 -19.51 23.21
C ASP A 467 -12.95 -18.83 23.85
N THR A 468 -12.81 -18.96 25.16
CA THR A 468 -11.56 -18.67 25.86
C THR A 468 -10.55 -19.76 25.53
N LEU A 469 -9.62 -19.45 24.64
CA LEU A 469 -8.53 -20.35 24.22
C LEU A 469 -7.25 -20.08 25.03
N ASP A 470 -6.47 -21.16 25.25
CA ASP A 470 -5.14 -21.07 25.83
C ASP A 470 -4.19 -20.25 24.96
N LEU A 471 -3.24 -19.58 25.63
CA LEU A 471 -2.67 -18.38 25.04
C LEU A 471 -1.61 -18.63 23.97
N GLN A 472 -1.00 -19.82 23.97
CA GLN A 472 -0.03 -20.26 22.97
C GLN A 472 -0.71 -20.62 21.63
N ASP A 473 -1.94 -21.15 21.69
CA ASP A 473 -2.63 -21.68 20.51
C ASP A 473 -3.46 -20.64 19.74
N ILE A 474 -3.81 -19.50 20.35
CA ILE A 474 -4.73 -18.51 19.73
C ILE A 474 -4.32 -18.04 18.33
N ARG A 475 -3.01 -18.00 18.02
CA ARG A 475 -2.53 -17.52 16.71
C ARG A 475 -2.85 -18.51 15.61
N VAL A 476 -2.81 -19.79 15.96
CA VAL A 476 -3.14 -20.89 15.06
C VAL A 476 -4.67 -21.06 15.06
N GLU A 477 -5.28 -21.09 16.23
CA GLU A 477 -6.70 -21.44 16.42
C GLU A 477 -7.68 -20.29 16.24
N ASN A 478 -7.28 -19.04 16.51
CA ASN A 478 -8.10 -17.84 16.37
C ASN A 478 -7.34 -16.64 15.77
N PRO A 479 -6.90 -16.75 14.50
CA PRO A 479 -6.24 -15.65 13.79
C PRO A 479 -7.11 -14.38 13.66
N ILE A 480 -8.45 -14.51 13.72
CA ILE A 480 -9.37 -13.37 13.69
C ILE A 480 -9.19 -12.50 14.93
N ALA A 481 -9.14 -13.09 16.13
CA ALA A 481 -8.94 -12.34 17.36
C ALA A 481 -7.61 -11.57 17.36
N VAL A 482 -6.54 -12.18 16.84
CA VAL A 482 -5.20 -11.56 16.76
C VAL A 482 -5.26 -10.29 15.90
N HIS A 483 -5.70 -10.39 14.66
CA HIS A 483 -5.76 -9.25 13.75
C HIS A 483 -6.77 -8.18 14.18
N ALA A 484 -7.90 -8.57 14.79
CA ALA A 484 -8.87 -7.62 15.31
C ALA A 484 -8.30 -6.85 16.51
N ASN A 485 -7.49 -7.49 17.37
CA ASN A 485 -6.83 -6.83 18.49
C ASN A 485 -5.75 -5.85 18.03
N GLU A 486 -4.95 -6.22 17.02
CA GLU A 486 -3.93 -5.33 16.43
C GLU A 486 -4.55 -4.04 15.83
N ALA A 487 -5.74 -4.15 15.23
CA ALA A 487 -6.46 -3.01 14.66
C ALA A 487 -7.30 -2.22 15.68
N PHE A 488 -7.62 -2.81 16.85
CA PHE A 488 -8.56 -2.24 17.81
C PHE A 488 -8.21 -0.83 18.32
N PRO A 489 -6.92 -0.49 18.62
CA PRO A 489 -6.54 0.85 19.06
C PRO A 489 -6.87 1.95 18.04
N ILE A 490 -6.97 1.59 16.76
CA ILE A 490 -7.25 2.53 15.67
C ILE A 490 -8.77 2.68 15.55
N LYS A 491 -9.32 3.64 16.32
CA LYS A 491 -10.76 3.92 16.42
C LYS A 491 -11.44 4.05 15.05
N ALA A 492 -10.78 4.74 14.11
CA ALA A 492 -11.26 4.96 12.75
C ALA A 492 -11.64 3.65 12.02
N VAL A 493 -10.86 2.57 12.19
CA VAL A 493 -11.15 1.28 11.54
C VAL A 493 -12.44 0.65 12.09
N ARG A 494 -12.67 0.78 13.40
CA ARG A 494 -13.89 0.29 14.06
C ARG A 494 -15.11 1.11 13.68
N GLU A 495 -15.00 2.45 13.71
CA GLU A 495 -16.06 3.37 13.31
C GLU A 495 -16.48 3.13 11.85
N VAL A 496 -15.52 2.93 10.95
CA VAL A 496 -15.81 2.62 9.54
C VAL A 496 -16.51 1.26 9.41
N ALA A 497 -16.05 0.22 10.12
CA ALA A 497 -16.70 -1.09 10.08
C ALA A 497 -18.18 -1.02 10.54
N GLU A 498 -18.44 -0.31 11.65
CA GLU A 498 -19.77 -0.08 12.19
C GLU A 498 -20.66 0.72 11.22
N ASN A 499 -20.14 1.85 10.71
CA ASN A 499 -20.84 2.70 9.76
C ASN A 499 -21.24 1.91 8.50
N VAL A 500 -20.28 1.20 7.89
CA VAL A 500 -20.50 0.39 6.68
C VAL A 500 -21.59 -0.63 6.91
N LEU A 501 -21.54 -1.40 8.01
CA LEU A 501 -22.57 -2.40 8.32
C LEU A 501 -23.96 -1.79 8.49
N SER A 502 -24.06 -0.64 9.17
CA SER A 502 -25.33 0.03 9.42
C SER A 502 -26.04 0.52 8.15
N ARG A 503 -25.29 0.81 7.08
CA ARG A 503 -25.79 1.36 5.82
C ARG A 503 -25.66 0.41 4.63
N LEU A 504 -25.15 -0.81 4.82
CA LEU A 504 -24.80 -1.74 3.73
C LEU A 504 -25.97 -2.07 2.80
N ALA A 505 -27.18 -2.17 3.35
CA ALA A 505 -28.41 -2.43 2.61
C ALA A 505 -28.93 -1.21 1.83
N LYS A 506 -28.47 0.00 2.17
CA LYS A 506 -28.86 1.26 1.53
C LYS A 506 -27.92 1.66 0.38
N ILE A 507 -26.74 1.03 0.30
CA ILE A 507 -25.77 1.28 -0.78
C ILE A 507 -26.36 0.81 -2.10
N THR A 508 -26.47 1.73 -3.05
CA THR A 508 -26.98 1.47 -4.39
C THR A 508 -25.85 1.09 -5.34
N ASP A 509 -26.20 0.46 -6.47
CA ASP A 509 -25.24 0.20 -7.54
C ASP A 509 -24.64 1.49 -8.10
N LYS A 510 -25.39 2.61 -8.06
CA LYS A 510 -24.88 3.94 -8.44
C LYS A 510 -23.76 4.42 -7.53
N ASP A 511 -23.89 4.20 -6.22
CA ASP A 511 -22.83 4.54 -5.25
C ASP A 511 -21.57 3.71 -5.52
N LEU A 512 -21.74 2.41 -5.82
CA LEU A 512 -20.63 1.53 -6.17
C LEU A 512 -19.95 1.93 -7.48
N ALA A 513 -20.73 2.34 -8.49
CA ALA A 513 -20.22 2.81 -9.77
C ALA A 513 -19.31 4.03 -9.62
N GLU A 514 -19.65 4.97 -8.73
CA GLU A 514 -18.81 6.12 -8.42
C GLU A 514 -17.48 5.71 -7.77
N LEU A 515 -17.52 4.76 -6.84
CA LEU A 515 -16.32 4.23 -6.19
C LEU A 515 -15.42 3.46 -7.18
N ARG A 516 -16.01 2.74 -8.12
CA ARG A 516 -15.28 2.07 -9.22
C ARG A 516 -14.64 3.07 -10.18
N PHE A 517 -15.30 4.21 -10.42
CA PHE A 517 -14.68 5.29 -11.20
C PHE A 517 -13.51 5.94 -10.42
N ASP A 518 -13.65 6.14 -9.10
CA ASP A 518 -12.54 6.58 -8.25
C ASP A 518 -11.36 5.58 -8.27
N ASP A 519 -11.61 4.27 -8.37
CA ASP A 519 -10.56 3.27 -8.58
C ASP A 519 -9.78 3.51 -9.89
N MET A 520 -10.45 3.87 -10.98
CA MET A 520 -9.78 4.19 -12.25
C MET A 520 -8.87 5.43 -12.15
N LEU A 521 -9.31 6.45 -11.38
CA LEU A 521 -8.51 7.64 -11.11
C LEU A 521 -7.27 7.32 -10.27
N ARG A 522 -7.45 6.53 -9.20
CA ARG A 522 -6.35 6.08 -8.33
C ARG A 522 -5.34 5.23 -9.08
N GLU A 523 -5.80 4.34 -9.96
CA GLU A 523 -4.93 3.51 -10.77
C GLU A 523 -4.06 4.37 -11.70
N HIS A 524 -4.67 5.35 -12.38
CA HIS A 524 -3.94 6.30 -13.23
C HIS A 524 -2.86 7.05 -12.46
N ALA A 525 -3.20 7.62 -11.30
CA ALA A 525 -2.24 8.33 -10.45
C ALA A 525 -1.10 7.42 -9.97
N ALA A 526 -1.42 6.20 -9.54
CA ALA A 526 -0.43 5.22 -9.07
C ALA A 526 0.52 4.79 -10.20
N LEU A 527 0.02 4.57 -11.41
CA LEU A 527 0.84 4.22 -12.58
C LEU A 527 1.75 5.38 -12.98
N ARG A 528 1.24 6.63 -13.01
CA ARG A 528 2.09 7.81 -13.27
C ARG A 528 3.22 7.93 -12.25
N LEU A 529 2.95 7.73 -10.96
CA LEU A 529 3.98 7.74 -9.93
C LEU A 529 5.00 6.62 -10.12
N LYS A 530 4.53 5.39 -10.38
CA LYS A 530 5.39 4.20 -10.60
C LYS A 530 6.34 4.44 -11.77
N PHE A 531 5.82 4.84 -12.93
CA PHE A 531 6.63 5.01 -14.12
C PHE A 531 7.42 6.31 -14.13
N GLY A 532 6.94 7.36 -13.46
CA GLY A 532 7.69 8.59 -13.24
C GLY A 532 8.95 8.39 -12.40
N LYS A 533 8.88 7.53 -11.37
CA LYS A 533 10.08 7.13 -10.61
C LYS A 533 11.06 6.29 -11.45
N LYS A 534 10.57 5.57 -12.46
CA LYS A 534 11.39 4.70 -13.34
C LYS A 534 12.10 5.51 -14.41
N ASP A 535 11.37 6.40 -15.10
CA ASP A 535 11.91 7.31 -16.09
C ASP A 535 10.95 8.50 -16.31
N PRO A 536 11.25 9.69 -15.76
CA PRO A 536 10.42 10.88 -15.92
C PRO A 536 10.25 11.34 -17.37
N HIS A 537 11.23 11.09 -18.25
CA HIS A 537 11.20 11.55 -19.65
C HIS A 537 10.25 10.72 -20.52
N MET A 538 9.86 9.54 -20.04
CA MET A 538 8.90 8.66 -20.71
C MET A 538 7.46 8.89 -20.24
N LEU A 539 7.21 9.85 -19.35
CA LEU A 539 5.86 10.25 -18.94
C LEU A 539 5.21 11.16 -19.99
N LEU A 540 3.92 10.93 -20.24
CA LEU A 540 3.12 11.85 -21.06
C LEU A 540 2.74 13.08 -20.23
N ALA A 541 2.94 14.28 -20.78
CA ALA A 541 2.58 15.56 -20.15
C ALA A 541 2.99 15.58 -18.67
N ALA A 542 4.30 15.52 -18.42
CA ALA A 542 4.85 15.42 -17.08
C ALA A 542 4.41 16.59 -16.16
N ASP A 543 4.10 17.73 -16.76
CA ASP A 543 3.63 18.97 -16.15
C ASP A 543 2.13 18.98 -15.76
N ASN A 544 1.32 18.10 -16.33
CA ASN A 544 -0.11 18.01 -16.02
C ASN A 544 -0.50 16.57 -15.57
N PRO A 545 -0.59 16.32 -14.25
CA PRO A 545 -0.92 15.00 -13.70
C PRO A 545 -2.29 14.47 -14.11
N LEU A 546 -3.24 15.35 -14.42
CA LEU A 546 -4.59 14.98 -14.85
C LEU A 546 -4.65 14.70 -16.35
N HIS A 547 -3.59 15.02 -17.10
CA HIS A 547 -3.53 14.78 -18.52
C HIS A 547 -3.59 13.28 -18.83
N GLY A 548 -4.52 12.89 -19.70
CA GLY A 548 -4.79 11.51 -20.05
C GLY A 548 -5.47 10.66 -18.97
N SER A 549 -5.95 11.28 -17.88
CA SER A 549 -6.82 10.62 -16.89
C SER A 549 -8.18 10.27 -17.52
N PRO A 550 -8.86 9.19 -17.04
CA PRO A 550 -10.26 8.96 -17.39
C PRO A 550 -11.14 10.04 -16.76
N TYR A 551 -12.30 10.32 -17.35
CA TYR A 551 -13.26 11.30 -16.82
C TYR A 551 -14.69 10.79 -16.90
N LEU A 552 -15.50 11.13 -15.89
CA LEU A 552 -16.94 10.87 -15.85
C LEU A 552 -17.66 12.22 -15.79
N LEU A 553 -18.34 12.58 -16.87
CA LEU A 553 -19.11 13.81 -16.98
C LEU A 553 -20.59 13.48 -16.78
N LYS A 554 -21.20 14.05 -15.75
CA LYS A 554 -22.64 13.96 -15.52
C LYS A 554 -23.29 15.28 -15.97
N PRO A 555 -24.48 15.23 -16.57
CA PRO A 555 -25.21 16.46 -16.89
C PRO A 555 -25.53 17.19 -15.58
N GLU A 556 -25.37 18.52 -15.58
CA GLU A 556 -25.74 19.32 -14.41
C GLU A 556 -27.26 19.24 -14.18
N PRO A 557 -27.72 19.05 -12.93
CA PRO A 557 -29.13 19.25 -12.60
C PRO A 557 -29.41 20.75 -12.78
N VAL A 558 -30.05 21.13 -13.89
CA VAL A 558 -30.48 22.52 -14.07
C VAL A 558 -31.62 22.77 -13.08
N GLU A 559 -31.53 23.81 -12.26
CA GLU A 559 -32.67 24.32 -11.49
C GLU A 559 -33.89 24.48 -12.43
N PRO A 560 -35.12 24.24 -11.95
CA PRO A 560 -36.29 24.32 -12.80
C PRO A 560 -36.34 25.69 -13.49
N ALA A 561 -36.23 25.69 -14.82
CA ALA A 561 -36.28 26.91 -15.61
C ALA A 561 -37.58 27.67 -15.28
N PRO A 562 -37.53 28.99 -15.04
CA PRO A 562 -38.74 29.77 -14.88
C PRO A 562 -39.49 29.71 -16.21
N LYS A 563 -40.67 29.05 -16.18
CA LYS A 563 -41.55 28.66 -17.30
C LYS A 563 -41.29 27.26 -17.90
N GLY A 564 -41.51 26.22 -17.10
CA GLY A 564 -42.08 24.94 -17.56
C GLY A 564 -41.26 24.07 -18.52
N GLY A 565 -40.01 24.42 -18.80
CA GLY A 565 -39.10 23.60 -19.61
C GLY A 565 -38.16 22.78 -18.71
N HIS A 566 -38.42 21.48 -18.54
CA HIS A 566 -37.44 20.57 -17.97
C HIS A 566 -36.33 20.29 -19.00
N ALA A 567 -35.09 20.71 -18.74
CA ALA A 567 -33.94 20.11 -19.42
C ALA A 567 -33.84 18.64 -18.95
N ARG A 568 -34.01 17.69 -19.89
CA ARG A 568 -34.09 16.26 -19.60
C ARG A 568 -32.70 15.69 -19.33
N VAL A 569 -32.37 15.41 -18.07
CA VAL A 569 -31.33 14.42 -17.75
C VAL A 569 -31.72 13.12 -18.44
N ARG A 570 -30.89 12.64 -19.37
CA ARG A 570 -31.13 11.35 -20.04
C ARG A 570 -30.63 10.26 -19.11
N GLN A 571 -31.41 9.19 -18.95
CA GLN A 571 -30.92 7.94 -18.34
C GLN A 571 -30.07 7.13 -19.36
N HIS A 572 -29.27 7.83 -20.15
CA HIS A 572 -28.48 7.27 -21.25
C HIS A 572 -27.00 7.65 -21.07
N GLY A 573 -26.18 6.63 -20.85
CA GLY A 573 -24.73 6.71 -20.75
C GLY A 573 -24.05 6.60 -22.12
N VAL A 574 -22.97 7.34 -22.34
CA VAL A 574 -22.12 7.23 -23.52
C VAL A 574 -20.69 6.90 -23.12
N LEU A 575 -20.19 5.74 -23.56
CA LEU A 575 -18.81 5.32 -23.38
C LEU A 575 -17.96 5.80 -24.55
N LEU A 576 -16.99 6.67 -24.29
CA LEU A 576 -16.06 7.18 -25.29
C LEU A 576 -14.70 6.47 -25.18
N ILE A 577 -14.23 5.92 -26.30
CA ILE A 577 -13.01 5.09 -26.34
C ILE A 577 -12.04 5.68 -27.36
N HIS A 578 -10.86 6.09 -26.88
CA HIS A 578 -9.85 6.77 -27.69
C HIS A 578 -9.04 5.81 -28.59
N GLY A 579 -8.19 6.39 -29.44
CA GLY A 579 -7.33 5.67 -30.37
C GLY A 579 -6.04 5.16 -29.73
N PHE A 580 -5.31 4.30 -30.46
CA PHE A 580 -4.04 3.77 -29.99
C PHE A 580 -2.96 4.86 -29.91
N ALA A 581 -2.13 4.78 -28.87
CA ALA A 581 -1.10 5.76 -28.51
C ALA A 581 -1.64 7.17 -28.23
N THR A 582 -2.96 7.34 -28.10
CA THR A 582 -3.59 8.61 -27.68
C THR A 582 -4.23 8.48 -26.30
N THR A 583 -4.97 9.51 -25.84
CA THR A 583 -5.55 9.54 -24.49
C THR A 583 -7.03 9.93 -24.50
N PRO A 584 -7.75 9.78 -23.36
CA PRO A 584 -9.14 10.25 -23.24
C PRO A 584 -9.32 11.74 -23.57
N ALA A 585 -8.27 12.56 -23.39
CA ALA A 585 -8.30 14.00 -23.63
C ALA A 585 -8.71 14.35 -25.07
N ASP A 586 -8.39 13.49 -26.04
CA ASP A 586 -8.78 13.65 -27.45
C ASP A 586 -10.30 13.73 -27.65
N LEU A 587 -11.06 13.04 -26.80
CA LEU A 587 -12.51 12.95 -26.91
C LEU A 587 -13.24 13.89 -25.95
N ARG A 588 -12.49 14.64 -25.12
CA ARG A 588 -13.04 15.46 -24.03
C ARG A 588 -14.01 16.52 -24.53
N SER A 589 -13.67 17.26 -25.58
CA SER A 589 -14.56 18.29 -26.14
C SER A 589 -15.88 17.71 -26.66
N TYR A 590 -15.84 16.50 -27.23
CA TYR A 590 -17.07 15.82 -27.66
C TYR A 590 -17.86 15.30 -26.46
N ALA A 591 -17.18 14.84 -25.41
CA ALA A 591 -17.81 14.43 -24.16
C ALA A 591 -18.57 15.57 -23.48
N GLU A 592 -17.97 16.76 -23.43
CA GLU A 592 -18.59 17.97 -22.87
C GLU A 592 -19.82 18.37 -23.70
N HIS A 593 -19.73 18.34 -25.02
CA HIS A 593 -20.87 18.56 -25.91
C HIS A 593 -22.01 17.55 -25.67
N LEU A 594 -21.70 16.26 -25.45
CA LEU A 594 -22.70 15.24 -25.12
C LEU A 594 -23.28 15.44 -23.72
N ARG A 595 -22.47 15.82 -22.74
CA ARG A 595 -22.94 16.18 -21.38
C ARG A 595 -23.96 17.33 -21.46
N ASP A 596 -23.66 18.38 -22.23
CA ASP A 596 -24.54 19.54 -22.41
C ASP A 596 -25.86 19.16 -23.11
N LYS A 597 -25.90 18.02 -23.81
CA LYS A 597 -27.11 17.41 -24.40
C LYS A 597 -27.85 16.45 -23.46
N GLY A 598 -27.43 16.36 -22.20
CA GLY A 598 -28.09 15.59 -21.14
C GLY A 598 -27.60 14.16 -20.99
N TYR A 599 -26.52 13.74 -21.66
CA TYR A 599 -25.95 12.38 -21.52
C TYR A 599 -24.97 12.31 -20.34
N THR A 600 -24.92 11.15 -19.68
CA THR A 600 -23.78 10.82 -18.80
C THR A 600 -22.66 10.25 -19.65
N VAL A 601 -21.44 10.77 -19.57
CA VAL A 601 -20.36 10.40 -20.49
C VAL A 601 -19.13 9.94 -19.73
N LEU A 602 -18.63 8.74 -20.05
CA LEU A 602 -17.36 8.21 -19.52
C LEU A 602 -16.32 8.21 -20.63
N GLY A 603 -15.27 9.03 -20.47
CA GLY A 603 -14.05 8.95 -21.27
C GLY A 603 -13.12 7.88 -20.70
N LEU A 604 -13.10 6.70 -21.30
CA LEU A 604 -12.31 5.56 -20.84
C LEU A 604 -10.84 5.76 -21.17
N ARG A 605 -9.95 5.55 -20.20
CA ARG A 605 -8.51 5.39 -20.41
C ARG A 605 -8.18 3.92 -20.64
N LEU A 606 -7.54 3.60 -21.76
CA LEU A 606 -7.01 2.26 -21.99
C LEU A 606 -5.71 2.05 -21.19
N PRO A 607 -5.48 0.88 -20.56
CA PRO A 607 -4.22 0.56 -19.90
C PRO A 607 -3.00 0.85 -20.78
N GLY A 608 -1.95 1.39 -20.17
CA GLY A 608 -0.74 1.82 -20.89
C GLY A 608 -0.84 3.18 -21.58
N HIS A 609 -2.05 3.77 -21.67
CA HIS A 609 -2.26 5.09 -22.25
C HIS A 609 -2.50 6.14 -21.17
N GLY A 610 -2.15 7.41 -21.46
CA GLY A 610 -2.31 8.54 -20.54
C GLY A 610 -1.32 8.56 -19.36
N THR A 611 -0.33 7.67 -19.36
CA THR A 611 0.63 7.46 -18.28
C THR A 611 2.08 7.58 -18.79
N SER A 612 2.66 6.49 -19.29
CA SER A 612 4.03 6.41 -19.78
C SER A 612 4.16 5.45 -20.96
N ILE A 613 5.14 5.70 -21.83
CA ILE A 613 5.51 4.78 -22.91
C ILE A 613 5.96 3.41 -22.34
N LEU A 614 6.62 3.42 -21.17
CA LEU A 614 7.01 2.20 -20.48
C LEU A 614 5.82 1.43 -19.93
N ASP A 615 4.76 2.14 -19.53
CA ASP A 615 3.49 1.51 -19.15
C ASP A 615 2.89 0.83 -20.38
N LEU A 616 2.81 1.53 -21.51
CA LEU A 616 2.30 0.96 -22.77
C LEU A 616 3.06 -0.29 -23.24
N GLU A 617 4.38 -0.35 -23.01
CA GLU A 617 5.20 -1.51 -23.39
C GLU A 617 4.81 -2.78 -22.62
N GLU A 618 4.36 -2.63 -21.37
CA GLU A 618 4.04 -3.71 -20.43
C GLU A 618 2.59 -4.25 -20.58
N ARG A 619 1.74 -3.68 -21.44
CA ARG A 619 0.30 -4.03 -21.52
C ARG A 619 -0.09 -5.01 -22.60
N ASP A 620 -1.08 -5.83 -22.26
CA ASP A 620 -1.77 -6.75 -23.15
C ASP A 620 -3.14 -6.23 -23.59
N ARG A 621 -3.58 -6.63 -24.78
CA ARG A 621 -4.91 -6.25 -25.30
C ARG A 621 -6.09 -6.75 -24.45
N SER A 622 -5.89 -7.81 -23.66
CA SER A 622 -6.92 -8.30 -22.74
C SER A 622 -7.20 -7.27 -21.64
N GLU A 623 -6.17 -6.59 -21.15
CA GLU A 623 -6.33 -5.51 -20.17
C GLU A 623 -7.13 -4.34 -20.76
N TRP A 624 -6.97 -4.05 -22.07
CA TRP A 624 -7.79 -3.05 -22.76
C TRP A 624 -9.27 -3.44 -22.79
N MET A 625 -9.58 -4.72 -23.03
CA MET A 625 -10.95 -5.23 -22.99
C MET A 625 -11.51 -5.27 -21.57
N ASP A 626 -10.70 -5.55 -20.55
CA ASP A 626 -11.13 -5.55 -19.16
C ASP A 626 -11.45 -4.14 -18.67
N ALA A 627 -10.61 -3.15 -18.99
CA ALA A 627 -10.88 -1.74 -18.73
C ALA A 627 -12.16 -1.27 -19.43
N LEU A 628 -12.40 -1.73 -20.66
CA LEU A 628 -13.61 -1.43 -21.41
C LEU A 628 -14.87 -2.00 -20.76
N ARG A 629 -14.82 -3.25 -20.30
CA ARG A 629 -15.92 -3.89 -19.56
C ARG A 629 -16.18 -3.18 -18.23
N GLU A 630 -15.13 -2.77 -17.52
CA GLU A 630 -15.27 -2.03 -16.27
C GLU A 630 -15.94 -0.67 -16.51
N GLY A 631 -15.47 0.11 -17.49
CA GLY A 631 -16.08 1.39 -17.85
C GLY A 631 -17.53 1.26 -18.35
N TYR A 632 -17.82 0.21 -19.12
CA TYR A 632 -19.19 -0.13 -19.49
C TYR A 632 -20.06 -0.44 -18.26
N GLY A 633 -19.56 -1.28 -17.35
CA GLY A 633 -20.27 -1.66 -16.12
C GLY A 633 -20.59 -0.45 -15.24
N ILE A 634 -19.65 0.49 -15.10
CA ILE A 634 -19.89 1.76 -14.39
C ILE A 634 -21.07 2.53 -15.02
N LEU A 635 -21.08 2.70 -16.35
CA LEU A 635 -22.19 3.39 -17.01
C LEU A 635 -23.52 2.62 -16.92
N ALA A 636 -23.47 1.28 -17.00
CA ALA A 636 -24.65 0.43 -16.91
C ALA A 636 -25.29 0.42 -15.51
N GLU A 637 -24.51 0.71 -14.45
CA GLU A 637 -25.02 0.92 -13.09
C GLU A 637 -25.58 2.35 -12.91
N LEU A 638 -25.00 3.33 -13.59
CA LEU A 638 -25.44 4.74 -13.53
C LEU A 638 -26.67 5.04 -14.38
N CYS A 639 -26.86 4.33 -15.50
CA CYS A 639 -27.85 4.61 -16.54
C CYS A 639 -28.69 3.38 -16.92
N ASP A 640 -29.85 3.62 -17.54
CA ASP A 640 -30.74 2.55 -18.03
C ASP A 640 -30.36 2.09 -19.43
N GLU A 641 -29.81 3.00 -20.24
CA GLU A 641 -29.29 2.75 -21.57
C GLU A 641 -27.82 3.14 -21.67
N VAL A 642 -27.04 2.39 -22.46
CA VAL A 642 -25.63 2.71 -22.75
C VAL A 642 -25.38 2.65 -24.25
N SER A 643 -24.64 3.62 -24.79
CA SER A 643 -24.06 3.56 -26.14
C SER A 643 -22.54 3.64 -26.07
N ALA A 644 -21.84 3.00 -27.01
CA ALA A 644 -20.39 3.12 -27.12
C ALA A 644 -19.97 3.81 -28.42
N ILE A 645 -19.08 4.79 -28.33
CA ILE A 645 -18.47 5.47 -29.48
C ILE A 645 -16.96 5.30 -29.38
N GLY A 646 -16.40 4.60 -30.36
CA GLY A 646 -14.98 4.32 -30.42
C GLY A 646 -14.30 5.04 -31.59
N PHE A 647 -13.15 5.64 -31.31
CA PHE A 647 -12.29 6.26 -32.30
C PHE A 647 -11.07 5.38 -32.63
N SER A 648 -10.83 5.13 -33.91
CA SER A 648 -9.70 4.32 -34.40
C SER A 648 -9.67 2.94 -33.72
N THR A 649 -8.60 2.59 -33.01
CA THR A 649 -8.53 1.38 -32.18
C THR A 649 -9.69 1.27 -31.19
N GLY A 650 -10.16 2.38 -30.63
CA GLY A 650 -11.35 2.42 -29.79
C GLY A 650 -12.61 1.96 -30.53
N GLY A 651 -12.71 2.22 -31.83
CA GLY A 651 -13.81 1.70 -32.68
C GLY A 651 -13.76 0.17 -32.81
N ALA A 652 -12.56 -0.39 -32.95
CA ALA A 652 -12.36 -1.83 -32.97
C ALA A 652 -12.73 -2.49 -31.63
N LEU A 653 -12.40 -1.84 -30.51
CA LEU A 653 -12.75 -2.29 -29.16
C LEU A 653 -14.27 -2.15 -28.89
N ALA A 654 -14.90 -1.07 -29.33
CA ALA A 654 -16.35 -0.86 -29.19
C ALA A 654 -17.15 -1.97 -29.91
N LEU A 655 -16.73 -2.36 -31.12
CA LEU A 655 -17.34 -3.46 -31.86
C LEU A 655 -17.12 -4.82 -31.17
N GLN A 656 -15.97 -5.04 -30.55
CA GLN A 656 -15.71 -6.25 -29.77
C GLN A 656 -16.58 -6.32 -28.51
N LEU A 657 -16.77 -5.20 -27.80
CA LEU A 657 -17.72 -5.10 -26.69
C LEU A 657 -19.13 -5.46 -27.15
N ALA A 658 -19.57 -4.89 -28.28
CA ALA A 658 -20.89 -5.14 -28.87
C ALA A 658 -21.12 -6.61 -29.21
N ALA A 659 -20.09 -7.31 -29.67
CA ALA A 659 -20.15 -8.73 -29.99
C ALA A 659 -20.37 -9.62 -28.74
N GLY A 660 -20.06 -9.11 -27.55
CA GLY A 660 -20.38 -9.76 -26.27
C GLY A 660 -21.84 -9.62 -25.86
N LYS A 661 -22.63 -8.82 -26.58
CA LYS A 661 -24.06 -8.53 -26.32
C LYS A 661 -24.35 -8.14 -24.85
N PRO A 662 -23.62 -7.15 -24.29
CA PRO A 662 -23.87 -6.74 -22.91
C PRO A 662 -25.28 -6.14 -22.76
N GLU A 663 -25.91 -6.45 -21.63
CA GLU A 663 -27.24 -5.92 -21.27
C GLU A 663 -27.20 -4.40 -21.13
N LYS A 664 -28.23 -3.69 -21.61
CA LYS A 664 -28.34 -2.21 -21.72
C LYS A 664 -27.56 -1.54 -22.87
N LEU A 665 -26.79 -2.26 -23.67
CA LEU A 665 -26.08 -1.67 -24.82
C LEU A 665 -27.03 -1.45 -25.98
N MET A 666 -27.37 -0.20 -26.24
CA MET A 666 -28.36 0.16 -27.25
C MET A 666 -27.75 0.36 -28.63
N ARG A 667 -26.56 1.00 -28.71
CA ARG A 667 -25.98 1.44 -29.99
C ARG A 667 -24.45 1.46 -29.92
N VAL A 668 -23.80 1.19 -31.06
CA VAL A 668 -22.35 1.29 -31.19
C VAL A 668 -21.94 2.06 -32.43
N ALA A 669 -21.07 3.06 -32.26
CA ALA A 669 -20.45 3.78 -33.36
C ALA A 669 -18.95 3.49 -33.43
N SER A 670 -18.49 3.10 -34.62
CA SER A 670 -17.09 2.84 -34.95
C SER A 670 -16.60 3.91 -35.91
N VAL A 671 -15.74 4.80 -35.44
CA VAL A 671 -15.20 5.93 -36.22
C VAL A 671 -13.74 5.65 -36.58
N ALA A 672 -13.42 5.63 -37.88
CA ALA A 672 -12.08 5.41 -38.42
C ALA A 672 -11.38 4.12 -37.95
N ALA A 673 -12.12 3.04 -37.68
CA ALA A 673 -11.57 1.80 -37.14
C ALA A 673 -10.61 1.10 -38.12
N PRO A 674 -9.42 0.67 -37.66
CA PRO A 674 -8.43 0.04 -38.52
C PRO A 674 -8.78 -1.43 -38.80
N LEU A 675 -8.78 -1.80 -40.08
CA LEU A 675 -8.58 -3.18 -40.53
C LEU A 675 -7.24 -3.32 -41.25
N GLU A 676 -6.91 -2.30 -42.06
CA GLU A 676 -5.59 -2.12 -42.65
C GLU A 676 -5.07 -0.70 -42.36
N VAL A 677 -3.82 -0.63 -41.91
CA VAL A 677 -3.10 0.62 -41.67
C VAL A 677 -2.26 0.97 -42.89
N GLN A 678 -2.17 2.26 -43.24
CA GLN A 678 -1.45 2.70 -44.45
C GLN A 678 0.05 2.36 -44.40
N ASN A 679 0.64 2.34 -43.21
CA ASN A 679 2.05 1.99 -43.05
C ASN A 679 2.27 0.48 -43.20
N LYS A 680 2.71 0.06 -44.40
CA LYS A 680 3.00 -1.34 -44.74
C LYS A 680 4.07 -2.00 -43.86
N LYS A 681 4.90 -1.22 -43.14
CA LYS A 681 5.90 -1.73 -42.18
C LYS A 681 5.27 -2.46 -40.99
N MET A 682 3.99 -2.19 -40.69
CA MET A 682 3.23 -2.86 -39.62
C MET A 682 3.10 -4.38 -39.82
N LYS A 683 3.25 -4.89 -41.06
CA LYS A 683 3.23 -6.32 -41.36
C LYS A 683 4.47 -7.06 -40.82
N TYR A 684 5.57 -6.37 -40.61
CA TYR A 684 6.86 -6.96 -40.18
C TYR A 684 7.13 -6.84 -38.68
N VAL A 685 6.23 -6.22 -37.91
CA VAL A 685 6.38 -6.04 -36.45
C VAL A 685 6.64 -7.37 -35.72
N PRO A 686 5.93 -8.49 -36.01
CA PRO A 686 6.21 -9.77 -35.35
C PRO A 686 7.62 -10.31 -35.65
N ALA A 687 8.11 -10.16 -36.88
CA ALA A 687 9.45 -10.58 -37.26
C ALA A 687 10.55 -9.73 -36.60
N GLY A 688 10.33 -8.42 -36.48
CA GLY A 688 11.22 -7.51 -35.75
C GLY A 688 11.30 -7.81 -34.25
N MET A 689 10.20 -8.30 -33.65
CA MET A 689 10.16 -8.71 -32.25
C MET A 689 10.96 -9.99 -31.99
N VAL A 690 10.87 -10.98 -32.89
CA VAL A 690 11.70 -12.19 -32.82
C VAL A 690 13.18 -11.81 -32.97
N LEU A 691 13.51 -10.96 -33.95
CA LEU A 691 14.87 -10.47 -34.15
C LEU A 691 15.43 -9.74 -32.91
N ARG A 692 14.61 -8.92 -32.23
CA ARG A 692 14.97 -8.31 -30.94
C ARG A 692 15.31 -9.35 -29.88
N ALA A 693 14.48 -10.39 -29.70
CA ALA A 693 14.73 -11.42 -28.70
C ALA A 693 16.10 -12.11 -28.89
N PHE A 694 16.52 -12.31 -30.16
CA PHE A 694 17.84 -12.84 -30.50
C PHE A 694 18.98 -11.82 -30.31
N LEU A 695 18.72 -10.52 -30.45
CA LEU A 695 19.73 -9.45 -30.41
C LEU A 695 19.82 -8.70 -29.06
N ASN A 696 19.18 -9.21 -28.01
CA ASN A 696 19.11 -8.59 -26.67
C ASN A 696 20.49 -8.32 -26.01
N HIS A 697 21.60 -8.84 -26.56
CA HIS A 697 22.96 -8.61 -26.06
C HIS A 697 23.71 -7.44 -26.74
N ILE A 698 23.09 -6.70 -27.67
CA ILE A 698 23.73 -5.59 -28.40
C ILE A 698 23.02 -4.27 -28.07
N PRO A 699 23.49 -3.49 -27.08
CA PRO A 699 22.76 -2.35 -26.51
C PRO A 699 22.29 -1.30 -27.53
N TRP A 700 23.12 -0.95 -28.52
CA TRP A 700 22.80 0.08 -29.51
C TRP A 700 21.71 -0.31 -30.52
N LEU A 701 21.51 -1.61 -30.80
CA LEU A 701 20.43 -2.09 -31.68
C LEU A 701 19.09 -2.17 -30.96
N THR A 702 19.11 -2.40 -29.64
CA THR A 702 17.90 -2.69 -28.88
C THR A 702 16.91 -1.53 -28.88
N ASP A 703 17.37 -0.29 -28.76
CA ASP A 703 16.49 0.87 -28.59
C ASP A 703 15.79 1.30 -29.89
N VAL A 704 16.45 1.11 -31.04
CA VAL A 704 15.89 1.37 -32.38
C VAL A 704 14.82 0.33 -32.73
N LEU A 705 15.01 -0.93 -32.34
CA LEU A 705 14.05 -2.01 -32.58
C LEU A 705 12.93 -2.06 -31.53
N ARG A 706 13.15 -1.46 -30.36
CA ARG A 706 12.18 -1.41 -29.25
C ARG A 706 11.08 -0.39 -29.51
N PHE A 707 11.41 0.78 -30.03
CA PHE A 707 10.47 1.89 -30.20
C PHE A 707 10.38 2.37 -31.64
N HIS A 708 9.15 2.60 -32.11
CA HIS A 708 8.88 3.27 -33.37
C HIS A 708 8.56 4.73 -33.09
N THR A 709 9.24 5.65 -33.77
CA THR A 709 8.93 7.09 -33.68
C THR A 709 7.63 7.40 -34.41
N TYR A 710 6.79 8.20 -33.77
CA TYR A 710 5.51 8.67 -34.30
C TYR A 710 5.60 10.18 -34.51
N ASP A 711 5.76 10.60 -35.76
CA ASP A 711 6.17 11.96 -36.14
C ASP A 711 5.00 12.96 -36.20
N ARG A 712 4.01 12.80 -35.31
CA ARG A 712 2.82 13.64 -35.27
C ARG A 712 2.50 14.00 -33.83
N ASP A 713 3.17 15.02 -33.31
CA ASP A 713 2.64 15.71 -32.14
C ASP A 713 2.59 17.23 -32.35
N ILE A 714 1.37 17.76 -32.21
CA ILE A 714 1.07 19.19 -32.16
C ILE A 714 0.22 19.49 -30.89
N THR A 715 -0.12 18.47 -30.08
CA THR A 715 -1.19 18.57 -29.06
C THR A 715 -0.81 18.01 -27.67
N GLY A 716 0.29 17.26 -27.53
CA GLY A 716 0.68 16.63 -26.26
C GLY A 716 -0.18 15.43 -25.86
N ASN A 717 -1.11 15.00 -26.71
CA ASN A 717 -2.06 13.90 -26.44
C ASN A 717 -1.60 12.54 -26.98
N VAL A 718 -0.47 12.49 -27.67
CA VAL A 718 0.00 11.30 -28.41
C VAL A 718 1.42 10.96 -27.99
N TYR A 719 1.72 9.67 -27.80
CA TYR A 719 3.10 9.26 -27.55
C TYR A 719 3.99 9.49 -28.78
N HIS A 720 5.10 10.22 -28.59
CA HIS A 720 6.11 10.43 -29.63
C HIS A 720 6.83 9.14 -30.06
N ARG A 721 6.84 8.13 -29.17
CA ARG A 721 7.42 6.81 -29.43
C ARG A 721 6.46 5.73 -28.98
N VAL A 722 6.34 4.68 -29.78
CA VAL A 722 5.46 3.55 -29.51
C VAL A 722 6.28 2.26 -29.41
N PRO A 723 6.09 1.44 -28.35
CA PRO A 723 6.73 0.14 -28.23
C PRO A 723 6.28 -0.85 -29.32
N ALA A 724 7.21 -1.65 -29.85
CA ALA A 724 6.87 -2.70 -30.81
C ALA A 724 5.92 -3.76 -30.22
N THR A 725 6.01 -4.03 -28.91
CA THR A 725 5.08 -4.90 -28.17
C THR A 725 3.64 -4.40 -28.29
N ALA A 726 3.43 -3.11 -28.01
CA ALA A 726 2.13 -2.46 -28.10
C ALA A 726 1.56 -2.45 -29.52
N LEU A 727 2.40 -2.27 -30.55
CA LEU A 727 1.98 -2.40 -31.95
C LEU A 727 1.50 -3.81 -32.30
N ASN A 728 2.13 -4.85 -31.76
CA ASN A 728 1.65 -6.22 -31.93
C ASN A 728 0.32 -6.45 -31.21
N GLN A 729 0.12 -5.90 -30.01
CA GLN A 729 -1.18 -5.96 -29.32
C GLN A 729 -2.29 -5.26 -30.10
N LEU A 730 -1.99 -4.14 -30.74
CA LEU A 730 -2.91 -3.48 -31.68
C LEU A 730 -3.28 -4.41 -32.84
N ARG A 731 -2.32 -5.06 -33.48
CA ARG A 731 -2.57 -6.02 -34.58
C ARG A 731 -3.49 -7.15 -34.14
N LEU A 732 -3.24 -7.71 -32.95
CA LEU A 732 -4.07 -8.77 -32.38
C LEU A 732 -5.50 -8.26 -32.08
N THR A 733 -5.64 -7.04 -31.56
CA THR A 733 -6.94 -6.40 -31.32
C THR A 733 -7.76 -6.26 -32.61
N ILE A 734 -7.12 -5.90 -33.73
CA ILE A 734 -7.77 -5.82 -35.04
C ILE A 734 -8.23 -7.21 -35.51
N SER A 735 -7.41 -8.25 -35.28
CA SER A 735 -7.76 -9.63 -35.60
C SER A 735 -8.95 -10.14 -34.78
N ASP A 736 -8.96 -9.81 -33.49
CA ASP A 736 -10.04 -10.18 -32.57
C ASP A 736 -11.35 -9.47 -32.96
N MET A 737 -11.29 -8.18 -33.29
CA MET A 737 -12.41 -7.44 -33.88
C MET A 737 -12.95 -8.14 -35.12
N TRP A 738 -12.10 -8.45 -36.10
CA TRP A 738 -12.53 -9.08 -37.36
C TRP A 738 -13.30 -10.40 -37.14
N THR A 739 -12.88 -11.15 -36.12
CA THR A 739 -13.52 -12.41 -35.72
C THR A 739 -14.84 -12.17 -34.98
N ALA A 740 -14.97 -11.04 -34.27
CA ALA A 740 -16.13 -10.66 -33.50
C ALA A 740 -17.28 -10.04 -34.33
N LEU A 741 -16.97 -9.38 -35.47
CA LEU A 741 -17.94 -8.63 -36.28
C LEU A 741 -19.26 -9.37 -36.60
N PRO A 742 -19.26 -10.66 -36.97
CA PRO A 742 -20.51 -11.37 -37.27
C PRO A 742 -21.44 -11.54 -36.07
N ARG A 743 -20.94 -11.43 -34.83
CA ARG A 743 -21.74 -11.54 -33.60
C ARG A 743 -22.34 -10.21 -33.14
N VAL A 744 -21.89 -9.09 -33.71
CA VAL A 744 -22.43 -7.76 -33.39
C VAL A 744 -23.85 -7.68 -33.94
N THR A 745 -24.83 -7.49 -33.06
CA THR A 745 -26.27 -7.48 -33.43
C THR A 745 -26.95 -6.16 -33.11
N VAL A 746 -26.39 -5.36 -32.19
CA VAL A 746 -26.91 -4.03 -31.84
C VAL A 746 -26.83 -3.07 -33.03
N PRO A 747 -27.71 -2.05 -33.10
CA PRO A 747 -27.61 -0.99 -34.09
C PRO A 747 -26.19 -0.41 -34.17
N THR A 748 -25.61 -0.40 -35.37
CA THR A 748 -24.19 -0.08 -35.57
C THR A 748 -23.95 0.97 -36.65
N LEU A 749 -23.25 2.05 -36.30
CA LEU A 749 -22.82 3.08 -37.24
C LEU A 749 -21.31 2.98 -37.51
N VAL A 750 -20.91 2.91 -38.77
CA VAL A 750 -19.50 2.99 -39.20
C VAL A 750 -19.27 4.34 -39.87
N VAL A 751 -18.28 5.10 -39.39
CA VAL A 751 -17.93 6.43 -39.94
C VAL A 751 -16.48 6.43 -40.40
N GLN A 752 -16.20 6.93 -41.60
CA GLN A 752 -14.84 6.96 -42.16
C GLN A 752 -14.57 8.21 -42.99
N GLY A 753 -13.39 8.80 -42.81
CA GLY A 753 -12.91 9.92 -43.62
C GLY A 753 -12.28 9.44 -44.92
N LEU A 754 -12.55 10.13 -46.03
CA LEU A 754 -12.01 9.76 -47.35
C LEU A 754 -10.51 10.11 -47.52
N LEU A 755 -9.99 11.06 -46.74
CA LEU A 755 -8.59 11.49 -46.80
C LEU A 755 -7.79 11.01 -45.57
N ASP A 756 -8.25 9.94 -44.93
CA ASP A 756 -7.56 9.32 -43.80
C ASP A 756 -6.18 8.79 -44.24
N ARG A 757 -5.11 9.37 -43.69
CA ARG A 757 -3.71 9.00 -43.98
C ARG A 757 -3.14 7.94 -43.03
N THR A 758 -3.91 7.50 -42.04
CA THR A 758 -3.48 6.54 -41.02
C THR A 758 -4.10 5.18 -41.31
N VAL A 759 -5.41 5.15 -41.57
CA VAL A 759 -6.18 3.95 -41.88
C VAL A 759 -6.59 3.96 -43.35
N VAL A 760 -6.58 2.77 -43.97
CA VAL A 760 -7.06 2.58 -45.34
C VAL A 760 -8.60 2.69 -45.34
N PRO A 761 -9.22 3.67 -46.03
CA PRO A 761 -10.67 3.93 -45.95
C PRO A 761 -11.55 2.71 -46.31
N GLU A 762 -11.08 1.82 -47.18
CA GLU A 762 -11.73 0.57 -47.57
C GLU A 762 -11.97 -0.37 -46.37
N SER A 763 -11.22 -0.19 -45.27
CA SER A 763 -11.46 -0.88 -43.99
C SER A 763 -12.92 -0.74 -43.55
N ALA A 764 -13.50 0.45 -43.69
CA ALA A 764 -14.87 0.74 -43.26
C ALA A 764 -15.92 -0.07 -44.04
N VAL A 765 -15.72 -0.25 -45.35
CA VAL A 765 -16.60 -1.08 -46.20
C VAL A 765 -16.54 -2.55 -45.78
N ARG A 766 -15.33 -3.05 -45.52
CA ARG A 766 -15.11 -4.45 -45.11
C ARG A 766 -15.71 -4.73 -43.74
N ILE A 767 -15.52 -3.81 -42.78
CA ILE A 767 -16.15 -3.89 -41.46
C ILE A 767 -17.68 -3.90 -41.62
N PHE A 768 -18.23 -2.92 -42.33
CA PHE A 768 -19.68 -2.79 -42.54
C PHE A 768 -20.33 -4.04 -43.14
N ARG A 769 -19.70 -4.63 -44.17
CA ARG A 769 -20.19 -5.85 -44.82
C ARG A 769 -20.19 -7.06 -43.89
N ARG A 770 -19.21 -7.16 -42.99
CA ARG A 770 -19.05 -8.32 -42.09
C ARG A 770 -19.87 -8.21 -40.79
N LEU A 771 -20.37 -7.03 -40.44
CA LEU A 771 -21.23 -6.84 -39.27
C LEU A 771 -22.48 -7.73 -39.37
N GLY A 772 -22.77 -8.46 -38.28
CA GLY A 772 -24.00 -9.26 -38.13
C GLY A 772 -25.26 -8.45 -37.83
N SER A 773 -25.13 -7.14 -37.62
CA SER A 773 -26.24 -6.25 -37.26
C SER A 773 -27.14 -6.02 -38.46
N GLU A 774 -28.45 -6.18 -38.24
CA GLU A 774 -29.48 -5.89 -39.24
C GLU A 774 -29.69 -4.37 -39.42
N VAL A 775 -29.53 -3.62 -38.33
CA VAL A 775 -29.63 -2.15 -38.31
C VAL A 775 -28.23 -1.56 -38.34
N LYS A 776 -27.69 -1.34 -39.54
CA LYS A 776 -26.34 -0.79 -39.71
C LYS A 776 -26.25 0.28 -40.78
N ALA A 777 -25.33 1.22 -40.57
CA ALA A 777 -25.06 2.31 -41.51
C ALA A 777 -23.57 2.54 -41.73
N LEU A 778 -23.21 2.99 -42.94
CA LEU A 778 -21.88 3.47 -43.28
C LEU A 778 -21.99 4.94 -43.72
N ARG A 779 -21.23 5.82 -43.07
CA ARG A 779 -21.16 7.25 -43.37
C ARG A 779 -19.74 7.65 -43.76
N TRP A 780 -19.62 8.25 -44.94
CA TRP A 780 -18.37 8.83 -45.43
C TRP A 780 -18.31 10.31 -45.10
N ILE A 781 -17.18 10.76 -44.57
CA ILE A 781 -16.91 12.19 -44.36
C ILE A 781 -16.00 12.67 -45.50
N ALA A 782 -16.59 13.42 -46.43
CA ALA A 782 -15.89 13.98 -47.57
C ALA A 782 -14.76 14.92 -47.09
N GLY A 783 -13.55 14.74 -47.63
CA GLY A 783 -12.36 15.48 -47.18
C GLY A 783 -11.86 15.12 -45.78
N GLY A 784 -12.51 14.17 -45.09
CA GLY A 784 -12.25 13.86 -43.68
C GLY A 784 -10.84 13.30 -43.42
N PRO A 785 -10.06 13.89 -42.49
CA PRO A 785 -8.79 13.33 -42.02
C PRO A 785 -9.03 12.17 -41.03
N HIS A 786 -7.96 11.62 -40.45
CA HIS A 786 -8.10 10.54 -39.44
C HIS A 786 -8.85 11.02 -38.19
N GLY A 787 -8.47 12.18 -37.63
CA GLY A 787 -9.03 12.73 -36.38
C GLY A 787 -10.42 13.35 -36.53
N LEU A 788 -11.40 12.61 -37.04
CA LEU A 788 -12.74 13.16 -37.35
C LEU A 788 -13.46 13.76 -36.12
N ILE A 789 -13.44 13.05 -34.99
CA ILE A 789 -14.08 13.52 -33.75
C ILE A 789 -13.25 14.65 -33.12
N THR A 790 -11.95 14.42 -33.00
CA THR A 790 -11.03 15.31 -32.27
C THR A 790 -10.88 16.67 -32.95
N GLN A 791 -10.88 16.70 -34.29
CA GLN A 791 -10.78 17.93 -35.08
C GLN A 791 -12.15 18.54 -35.41
N LYS A 792 -13.25 18.00 -34.84
CA LYS A 792 -14.64 18.41 -35.13
C LYS A 792 -14.89 18.55 -36.64
N PHE A 793 -14.42 17.57 -37.42
CA PHE A 793 -14.35 17.72 -38.87
C PHE A 793 -15.72 17.44 -39.52
N GLY A 794 -16.16 18.37 -40.38
CA GLY A 794 -17.42 18.26 -41.11
C GLY A 794 -18.62 18.06 -40.18
N ASN A 795 -19.58 17.23 -40.61
CA ASN A 795 -20.80 16.95 -39.84
C ASN A 795 -20.68 15.73 -38.91
N THR A 796 -19.44 15.37 -38.51
CA THR A 796 -19.19 14.13 -37.75
C THR A 796 -19.97 14.09 -36.43
N TRP A 797 -19.94 15.18 -35.64
CA TRP A 797 -20.65 15.21 -34.36
C TRP A 797 -22.17 15.13 -34.56
N GLN A 798 -22.73 15.85 -35.54
CA GLN A 798 -24.16 15.81 -35.84
C GLN A 798 -24.63 14.40 -36.21
N ILE A 799 -23.84 13.68 -37.02
CA ILE A 799 -24.13 12.29 -37.41
C ILE A 799 -24.14 11.37 -36.18
N LEU A 800 -23.15 11.51 -35.29
CA LEU A 800 -23.06 10.70 -34.07
C LEU A 800 -24.20 11.03 -33.11
N ASP A 801 -24.55 12.31 -32.95
CA ASP A 801 -25.62 12.76 -32.07
C ASP A 801 -26.99 12.25 -32.54
N GLY A 802 -27.26 12.33 -33.85
CA GLY A 802 -28.49 11.81 -34.45
C GLY A 802 -28.61 10.30 -34.25
N PHE A 803 -27.52 9.56 -34.43
CA PHE A 803 -27.47 8.13 -34.15
C PHE A 803 -27.74 7.81 -32.67
N LEU A 804 -27.13 8.55 -31.74
CA LEU A 804 -27.40 8.41 -30.31
C LEU A 804 -28.87 8.70 -29.96
N ALA A 805 -29.47 9.70 -30.61
CA ALA A 805 -30.88 10.05 -30.45
C ALA A 805 -31.86 9.03 -31.08
N GLY A 806 -31.36 8.04 -31.80
CA GLY A 806 -32.17 6.99 -32.42
C GLY A 806 -32.72 7.35 -33.80
N GLU A 807 -32.16 8.36 -34.47
CA GLU A 807 -32.48 8.63 -35.87
C GLU A 807 -32.19 7.40 -36.75
N ASP A 808 -33.00 7.18 -37.79
CA ASP A 808 -32.78 6.08 -38.72
C ASP A 808 -31.47 6.27 -39.47
N VAL A 809 -30.47 5.49 -39.08
CA VAL A 809 -29.15 5.50 -39.70
C VAL A 809 -29.10 4.73 -41.01
N THR A 810 -30.05 3.82 -41.27
CA THR A 810 -30.09 3.00 -42.50
C THR A 810 -30.56 3.81 -43.72
N GLY A 811 -31.29 4.91 -43.48
CA GLY A 811 -31.86 5.75 -44.54
C GLY A 811 -33.13 5.14 -45.18
N ASN A 812 -33.76 4.16 -44.54
CA ASN A 812 -35.00 3.52 -44.99
C ASN A 812 -36.25 4.24 -44.41
N ALA A 813 -36.48 5.44 -44.94
CA ALA A 813 -37.77 6.16 -45.10
C ALA A 813 -38.62 6.62 -43.89
N LYS A 814 -39.13 7.86 -44.02
CA LYS A 814 -40.30 8.48 -43.34
C LYS A 814 -40.18 8.84 -41.85
N ALA A 815 -39.31 9.80 -41.49
CA ALA A 815 -39.58 10.75 -40.40
C ALA A 815 -38.69 12.02 -40.55
N ALA A 816 -39.35 13.18 -40.60
CA ALA A 816 -38.86 14.54 -40.39
C ALA A 816 -37.47 14.97 -40.93
N SER A 817 -37.51 15.61 -42.11
CA SER A 817 -36.64 16.73 -42.55
C SER A 817 -35.22 16.84 -41.97
N TYR A 818 -34.28 16.06 -42.50
CA TYR A 818 -32.92 16.54 -42.71
C TYR A 818 -32.69 16.65 -44.22
N LYS A 819 -32.72 17.87 -44.77
CA LYS A 819 -32.27 18.14 -46.15
C LYS A 819 -30.75 17.99 -46.18
N SER A 820 -30.23 16.77 -46.35
CA SER A 820 -28.81 16.56 -46.64
C SER A 820 -28.58 16.78 -48.14
N GLU A 821 -27.79 17.78 -48.52
CA GLU A 821 -27.33 18.02 -49.90
C GLU A 821 -26.30 16.99 -50.41
N HIS A 822 -26.05 15.92 -49.68
CA HIS A 822 -25.03 14.93 -50.04
C HIS A 822 -25.61 13.50 -50.00
N PRO A 823 -25.95 12.93 -51.17
CA PRO A 823 -26.38 11.54 -51.24
C PRO A 823 -25.24 10.59 -50.86
N ILE A 824 -25.62 9.38 -50.45
CA ILE A 824 -24.73 8.24 -50.25
C ILE A 824 -24.08 7.92 -51.62
N VAL A 825 -22.90 8.48 -51.89
CA VAL A 825 -22.09 8.12 -53.05
C VAL A 825 -21.07 7.09 -52.60
N ALA A 826 -21.31 5.82 -52.92
CA ALA A 826 -20.23 4.85 -53.03
C ALA A 826 -19.30 5.33 -54.15
N PRO A 827 -17.96 5.34 -54.00
CA PRO A 827 -17.08 5.54 -55.13
C PRO A 827 -17.36 4.41 -56.13
N ALA A 828 -17.75 4.77 -57.35
CA ALA A 828 -17.86 3.83 -58.46
C ALA A 828 -16.46 3.26 -58.75
N LEU A 829 -16.15 2.13 -58.13
CA LEU A 829 -15.03 1.28 -58.53
C LEU A 829 -15.50 0.47 -59.75
N ASN A 830 -15.49 1.10 -60.93
CA ASN A 830 -15.34 0.47 -62.25
C ASN A 830 -15.50 1.54 -63.34
N GLY A 831 -14.45 1.76 -64.13
CA GLY A 831 -14.53 2.52 -65.38
C GLY A 831 -13.63 3.75 -65.46
N GLU A 832 -12.61 3.65 -66.32
CA GLU A 832 -11.89 4.75 -66.98
C GLU A 832 -10.88 5.62 -66.20
N ALA A 833 -9.59 5.27 -66.30
CA ALA A 833 -8.52 6.27 -66.43
C ALA A 833 -7.20 5.72 -67.04
N PRO A 834 -7.10 5.43 -68.36
CA PRO A 834 -5.81 5.25 -69.02
C PRO A 834 -5.09 6.60 -69.32
N ARG A 835 -5.82 7.75 -69.30
CA ARG A 835 -5.26 9.05 -69.70
C ARG A 835 -4.48 9.79 -68.61
N ALA A 836 -4.80 9.60 -67.32
CA ALA A 836 -4.11 10.30 -66.21
C ALA A 836 -2.69 9.77 -65.94
N LYS A 837 -2.40 8.50 -66.24
CA LYS A 837 -1.06 7.89 -66.11
C LYS A 837 -0.07 8.36 -67.19
N ARG A 838 -0.55 8.88 -68.33
CA ARG A 838 0.31 9.32 -69.45
C ARG A 838 0.77 10.78 -69.29
N LEU A 839 -0.05 11.63 -68.65
CA LEU A 839 0.30 13.01 -68.32
C LEU A 839 1.30 13.11 -67.14
N THR A 840 1.09 12.30 -66.10
CA THR A 840 2.01 12.24 -64.94
C THR A 840 3.39 11.71 -65.28
N ARG A 841 3.52 10.76 -66.23
CA ARG A 841 4.82 10.31 -66.74
C ARG A 841 5.54 11.32 -67.62
N LYS A 842 4.83 12.18 -68.37
CA LYS A 842 5.45 13.25 -69.17
C LYS A 842 5.93 14.41 -68.29
N LEU A 843 5.18 14.77 -67.24
CA LEU A 843 5.59 15.78 -66.25
C LEU A 843 6.76 15.33 -65.38
N ALA A 844 6.78 14.07 -64.94
CA ALA A 844 7.91 13.52 -64.20
C ALA A 844 9.19 13.44 -65.04
N LYS A 845 9.10 13.16 -66.35
CA LYS A 845 10.25 13.16 -67.26
C LYS A 845 10.75 14.57 -67.60
N TRP A 846 9.88 15.58 -67.51
CA TRP A 846 10.22 17.00 -67.69
C TRP A 846 10.90 17.61 -66.45
N LEU A 847 10.51 17.18 -65.24
CA LEU A 847 11.11 17.65 -63.98
C LEU A 847 12.49 17.04 -63.70
N ILE A 848 12.81 15.87 -64.26
CA ILE A 848 14.09 15.18 -64.04
C ILE A 848 15.24 15.75 -64.91
N THR A 849 14.94 16.50 -65.98
CA THR A 849 15.96 16.95 -66.96
C THR A 849 16.55 18.34 -66.73
N ARG A 850 16.15 19.09 -65.69
CA ARG A 850 16.82 20.36 -65.33
C ARG A 850 17.53 20.26 -63.98
N LYS A 851 18.87 20.16 -64.07
CA LYS A 851 19.82 20.33 -62.98
C LYS A 851 19.90 21.82 -62.54
N ALA A 852 20.05 21.97 -61.21
CA ALA A 852 20.80 22.99 -60.45
C ALA A 852 20.13 24.36 -60.13
N PRO A 853 20.57 25.07 -59.06
CA PRO A 853 21.24 24.62 -57.81
C PRO A 853 20.66 25.23 -56.50
N ALA A 854 21.07 24.59 -55.40
CA ALA A 854 21.25 25.08 -54.02
C ALA A 854 20.61 26.41 -53.56
N LEU A 855 19.75 26.31 -52.54
CA LEU A 855 19.93 26.89 -51.19
C LEU A 855 18.97 26.22 -50.21
#